data_AF-A0AA88HNK9-F1
#
_entry.id   AF-A0AA88HNK9-F1
#
_cell.length_a   1.000
_cell.length_b   1.000
_cell.length_c   1.000
_cell.angle_alpha   90.00
_cell.angle_beta   90.00
_cell.angle_gamma   90.00
#
_symmetry.space_group_name_H-M   'P 1'
#
loop_
_entity.id
_entity.type
_entity.pdbx_description
1 polymer ?
#
loop_
_entity_poly.entity_id
_entity_poly.type
_entity_poly.pdbx_seq_one_letter_code
_entity_poly.pdbx_strand_id
1 'polypeptide(L)'
;MESNSGKTPLFYALLTINDEIEHSRDIITRQVEDTIKYMIVHCNANIPKSFRNQAQFLKNPDGFNLNIYLERSPRLDFKDTDWRKFVIRKGGDVNLTDRNGKTPLHWAAELQQIEIVELLLQHCAMYNVIDFRGSSPLDLLTSRHPDLLNEKGKKIDWLLNTLDQLFNSKISTNRLLLCSEELEMRDFGPYTKGYPVDNPIMFMLNAQDIQKNSLVHLATNRNDKQALTLLLQANHNYLTEKRFNRFFKDYQPKFITAANNEGNMPIHIAAREGNTDIVHLLLENGAIFNAKNEEGYTPKELSNDHIVDQLLKSVNMFLNINDGKSRQIMQEYINKQGASVYVNASDRNHKTALHHAVASSRIDIIKLLLQNNADPNALDANHYTPLHFAVENNNMEAVELLLKHGAYFNIKSKQGKSPFEVIENKTFDSVSNSCSNLLGSISELFIGIESDDPESTINYFKIRCLQQTYRINIETIINVRDDLGNTLLHYAADYAYRDIVKLLLQHGAIFNRKNKFEYPPINFAFQDIYDLLNSINEIFDHTNCMYSTQVDMKIIRNVRNDEGMIILHAAVKEGNLNAMIALLKAGASIDAEDIHDNRPLDYAQQGHIKNILEASRDLLREVRSNNVNNVEKLIAREAVVSPSALLLAVKHGYCEIVKTLLKSFKVNVELEYILKYMDEDGNSGLHLALAHGHYEIAKILLASTIMGQALKLLRAC
;
A
#
# COMPACT_ATOMS: atom_id res chain seq x y z
N MET A 1 30.98 6.67 27.51
CA MET A 1 32.38 6.85 27.97
C MET A 1 33.08 5.51 27.89
N GLU A 2 34.19 5.47 27.16
CA GLU A 2 34.94 4.26 26.81
C GLU A 2 35.70 3.69 28.02
N SER A 3 35.66 2.36 28.22
CA SER A 3 36.59 1.66 29.10
C SER A 3 37.28 0.53 28.35
N ASN A 4 38.61 0.49 28.47
CA ASN A 4 39.55 -0.41 27.77
C ASN A 4 39.47 -1.89 28.20
N SER A 5 38.31 -2.38 28.66
CA SER A 5 38.09 -3.77 29.10
C SER A 5 37.21 -4.60 28.16
N GLY A 6 36.78 -4.03 27.02
CA GLY A 6 35.93 -4.73 26.05
C GLY A 6 34.53 -5.08 26.57
N LYS A 7 34.11 -4.49 27.70
CA LYS A 7 32.77 -4.62 28.27
C LYS A 7 32.04 -3.28 28.13
N THR A 8 30.94 -3.27 27.39
CA THR A 8 30.08 -2.10 27.19
C THR A 8 29.35 -1.70 28.48
N PRO A 9 29.00 -0.42 28.67
CA PRO A 9 28.16 0.04 29.79
C PRO A 9 26.85 -0.76 29.97
N LEU A 10 26.33 -1.31 28.87
CA LEU A 10 25.17 -2.22 28.84
C LEU A 10 25.37 -3.52 29.65
N PHE A 11 26.61 -4.03 29.72
CA PHE A 11 26.95 -5.23 30.52
C PHE A 11 26.83 -4.98 32.02
N TYR A 12 27.22 -3.77 32.47
CA TYR A 12 27.07 -3.39 33.88
C TYR A 12 25.62 -3.06 34.22
N ALA A 13 24.88 -2.42 33.31
CA ALA A 13 23.44 -2.16 33.51
C ALA A 13 22.64 -3.46 33.68
N LEU A 14 22.91 -4.49 32.86
CA LEU A 14 22.26 -5.80 32.95
C LEU A 14 22.65 -6.58 34.22
N LEU A 15 23.86 -6.39 34.76
CA LEU A 15 24.29 -6.99 36.03
C LEU A 15 23.59 -6.34 37.23
N THR A 16 23.49 -5.02 37.28
CA THR A 16 22.73 -4.32 38.33
C THR A 16 21.24 -4.65 38.28
N ILE A 17 20.67 -4.82 37.08
CA ILE A 17 19.28 -5.26 36.93
C ILE A 17 19.12 -6.70 37.44
N ASN A 18 20.09 -7.58 37.20
CA ASN A 18 20.04 -8.97 37.67
C ASN A 18 20.15 -9.12 39.19
N ASP A 19 20.90 -8.23 39.86
CA ASP A 19 20.98 -8.21 41.32
C ASP A 19 19.73 -7.59 41.98
N GLU A 20 19.04 -6.65 41.30
CA GLU A 20 17.75 -6.11 41.77
C GLU A 20 16.53 -7.03 41.47
N ILE A 21 16.64 -7.95 40.50
CA ILE A 21 15.60 -8.92 40.10
C ILE A 21 15.29 -9.96 41.19
N GLU A 22 16.22 -10.25 42.11
CA GLU A 22 15.90 -11.13 43.25
C GLU A 22 14.83 -10.52 44.18
N HIS A 23 14.60 -9.21 44.13
CA HIS A 23 13.74 -8.50 45.09
C HIS A 23 12.45 -7.89 44.49
N SER A 24 12.24 -7.92 43.17
CA SER A 24 11.01 -7.36 42.56
C SER A 24 10.57 -8.12 41.30
N ARG A 25 9.67 -9.10 41.47
CA ARG A 25 9.34 -10.11 40.45
C ARG A 25 8.47 -9.65 39.26
N ASP A 26 7.76 -8.53 39.34
CA ASP A 26 6.64 -8.28 38.39
C ASP A 26 6.82 -7.10 37.40
N ILE A 27 7.71 -6.14 37.66
CA ILE A 27 7.84 -4.92 36.82
C ILE A 27 9.05 -5.00 35.87
N ILE A 28 10.15 -5.63 36.31
CA ILE A 28 11.42 -5.68 35.56
C ILE A 28 11.38 -6.69 34.40
N THR A 29 10.52 -7.71 34.48
CA THR A 29 10.37 -8.75 33.46
C THR A 29 9.87 -8.23 32.11
N ARG A 30 8.96 -7.25 32.10
CA ARG A 30 8.46 -6.60 30.86
C ARG A 30 9.52 -5.78 30.15
N GLN A 31 10.30 -4.99 30.91
CA GLN A 31 11.39 -4.20 30.32
C GLN A 31 12.50 -5.10 29.76
N VAL A 32 12.85 -6.18 30.44
CA VAL A 32 13.82 -7.17 29.93
C VAL A 32 13.28 -7.89 28.70
N GLU A 33 11.99 -8.24 28.67
CA GLU A 33 11.29 -8.84 27.54
C GLU A 33 11.27 -7.91 26.32
N ASP A 34 10.88 -6.65 26.51
CA ASP A 34 10.88 -5.64 25.47
C ASP A 34 12.30 -5.36 24.99
N THR A 35 13.29 -5.37 25.88
CA THR A 35 14.70 -5.18 25.52
C THR A 35 15.23 -6.38 24.71
N ILE A 36 14.86 -7.62 25.03
CA ILE A 36 15.26 -8.82 24.27
C ILE A 36 14.56 -8.85 22.91
N LYS A 37 13.25 -8.57 22.86
CA LYS A 37 12.48 -8.44 21.61
C LYS A 37 13.05 -7.32 20.74
N TYR A 38 13.36 -6.17 21.33
CA TYR A 38 13.98 -5.01 20.68
C TYR A 38 15.39 -5.34 20.16
N MET A 39 16.23 -6.02 20.95
CA MET A 39 17.58 -6.43 20.53
C MET A 39 17.57 -7.45 19.39
N ILE A 40 16.60 -8.38 19.37
CA ILE A 40 16.39 -9.34 18.27
C ILE A 40 15.90 -8.63 17.00
N VAL A 41 15.02 -7.63 17.15
CA VAL A 41 14.36 -6.96 16.02
C VAL A 41 15.22 -5.84 15.41
N HIS A 42 16.05 -5.14 16.19
CA HIS A 42 16.67 -3.89 15.75
C HIS A 42 18.19 -3.84 15.73
N CYS A 43 18.92 -4.68 16.49
CA CYS A 43 20.35 -4.42 16.70
C CYS A 43 21.31 -5.33 15.92
N ASN A 44 20.88 -6.49 15.40
CA ASN A 44 21.73 -7.50 14.74
C ASN A 44 23.12 -7.72 15.42
N ALA A 45 23.19 -7.51 16.74
CA ALA A 45 24.45 -7.26 17.45
C ALA A 45 25.14 -8.57 17.86
N ASN A 46 26.47 -8.56 17.85
CA ASN A 46 27.27 -9.73 18.23
C ASN A 46 27.15 -10.03 19.74
N ILE A 47 26.24 -10.95 20.06
CA ILE A 47 25.96 -11.46 21.41
C ILE A 47 27.24 -11.98 22.11
N PRO A 48 27.50 -11.65 23.40
CA PRO A 48 28.66 -12.12 24.18
C PRO A 48 28.75 -13.65 24.28
N LYS A 49 29.96 -14.22 24.39
CA LYS A 49 30.22 -15.68 24.38
C LYS A 49 29.46 -16.48 25.45
N SER A 50 29.17 -15.92 26.62
CA SER A 50 28.37 -16.58 27.67
C SER A 50 26.88 -16.64 27.31
N PHE A 51 26.35 -15.55 26.75
CA PHE A 51 24.99 -15.50 26.23
C PHE A 51 24.87 -16.27 24.90
N ARG A 52 25.95 -16.49 24.12
CA ARG A 52 25.98 -17.43 22.98
C ARG A 52 25.82 -18.89 23.39
N ASN A 53 26.21 -19.29 24.59
CA ASN A 53 26.02 -20.66 25.08
C ASN A 53 24.59 -20.89 25.58
N GLN A 54 23.89 -19.85 26.08
CA GLN A 54 22.46 -19.88 26.36
C GLN A 54 21.59 -19.58 25.11
N ALA A 55 22.13 -18.83 24.15
CA ALA A 55 21.57 -18.48 22.85
C ALA A 55 22.14 -19.31 21.68
N GLN A 56 22.51 -20.57 21.94
CA GLN A 56 22.82 -21.55 20.90
C GLN A 56 21.61 -21.84 19.99
N PHE A 57 20.41 -21.39 20.36
CA PHE A 57 19.14 -21.59 19.64
C PHE A 57 18.87 -20.60 18.48
N LEU A 58 19.68 -19.55 18.28
CA LEU A 58 19.43 -18.50 17.24
C LEU A 58 20.51 -18.37 16.16
N LYS A 59 21.56 -19.20 16.18
CA LYS A 59 22.69 -19.03 15.23
C LYS A 59 23.06 -20.25 14.39
N ASN A 60 22.20 -21.26 14.33
CA ASN A 60 22.40 -22.35 13.39
C ASN A 60 21.35 -22.28 12.27
N PRO A 61 21.74 -22.23 10.99
CA PRO A 61 20.81 -22.39 9.88
C PRO A 61 20.18 -23.79 9.85
N ASP A 62 20.73 -24.75 10.61
CA ASP A 62 20.17 -26.08 10.83
C ASP A 62 19.65 -26.23 12.27
N GLY A 63 18.33 -26.11 12.44
CA GLY A 63 17.61 -26.68 13.59
C GLY A 63 17.15 -25.72 14.69
N PHE A 64 16.18 -24.84 14.38
CA PHE A 64 15.31 -24.25 15.41
C PHE A 64 14.21 -25.27 15.79
N ASN A 65 14.25 -25.86 16.99
CA ASN A 65 13.33 -26.94 17.38
C ASN A 65 12.14 -26.45 18.22
N LEU A 66 11.00 -26.18 17.56
CA LEU A 66 9.75 -25.78 18.20
C LEU A 66 9.27 -26.80 19.26
N ASN A 67 9.56 -28.10 19.09
CA ASN A 67 9.01 -29.16 19.95
C ASN A 67 9.61 -29.15 21.36
N ILE A 68 10.87 -28.74 21.51
CA ILE A 68 11.53 -28.67 22.83
C ILE A 68 10.79 -27.70 23.76
N TYR A 69 10.23 -26.61 23.21
CA TYR A 69 9.49 -25.61 23.98
C TYR A 69 8.02 -25.97 24.23
N LEU A 70 7.44 -26.83 23.39
CA LEU A 70 6.11 -27.41 23.64
C LEU A 70 6.18 -28.51 24.71
N GLU A 71 7.29 -29.25 24.79
CA GLU A 71 7.52 -30.33 25.78
C GLU A 71 8.10 -29.86 27.13
N ARG A 72 9.00 -28.85 27.15
CA ARG A 72 9.74 -28.46 28.36
C ARG A 72 9.76 -26.94 28.52
N SER A 73 9.10 -26.43 29.56
CA SER A 73 9.53 -25.17 30.18
C SER A 73 9.34 -25.22 31.69
N PRO A 74 10.43 -25.11 32.47
CA PRO A 74 10.39 -24.92 33.91
C PRO A 74 10.17 -23.43 34.23
N ARG A 75 9.10 -23.13 34.98
CA ARG A 75 8.94 -21.99 35.90
C ARG A 75 9.53 -20.63 35.45
N LEU A 76 9.02 -20.09 34.35
CA LEU A 76 8.84 -18.65 34.20
C LEU A 76 7.34 -18.44 34.08
N ASP A 77 6.74 -17.75 35.04
CA ASP A 77 5.29 -17.64 35.24
C ASP A 77 4.63 -16.69 34.23
N PHE A 78 4.83 -16.94 32.94
CA PHE A 78 4.22 -16.19 31.83
C PHE A 78 3.13 -17.03 31.16
N LYS A 79 2.18 -16.37 30.48
CA LYS A 79 1.27 -17.08 29.57
C LYS A 79 2.08 -17.60 28.37
N ASP A 80 2.59 -18.83 28.47
CA ASP A 80 3.40 -19.58 27.47
C ASP A 80 2.96 -19.41 26.00
N THR A 81 1.69 -19.05 25.78
CA THR A 81 1.07 -18.82 24.48
C THR A 81 1.72 -17.67 23.68
N ASP A 82 2.17 -16.59 24.31
CA ASP A 82 2.64 -15.40 23.58
C ASP A 82 4.03 -15.59 22.95
N TRP A 83 4.90 -16.35 23.60
CA TRP A 83 6.22 -16.71 23.06
C TRP A 83 6.11 -17.70 21.89
N ARG A 84 5.22 -18.69 21.99
CA ARG A 84 4.92 -19.63 20.89
C ARG A 84 4.45 -18.88 19.65
N LYS A 85 3.54 -17.91 19.82
CA LYS A 85 3.05 -17.04 18.74
C LYS A 85 4.18 -16.23 18.11
N PHE A 86 5.03 -15.59 18.92
CA PHE A 86 6.17 -14.81 18.43
C PHE A 86 7.15 -15.64 17.58
N VAL A 87 7.50 -16.84 18.06
CA VAL A 87 8.43 -17.74 17.39
C VAL A 87 7.92 -18.21 16.02
N ILE A 88 6.66 -18.62 15.94
CA ILE A 88 6.05 -19.05 14.67
C ILE A 88 6.04 -17.87 13.68
N ARG A 89 5.65 -16.68 14.14
CA ARG A 89 5.65 -15.44 13.33
C ARG A 89 7.01 -15.05 12.80
N LYS A 90 8.09 -15.35 13.53
CA LYS A 90 9.48 -15.08 13.10
C LYS A 90 10.07 -16.17 12.20
N GLY A 91 9.29 -17.16 11.79
CA GLY A 91 9.70 -18.16 10.81
C GLY A 91 10.32 -19.41 11.41
N GLY A 92 9.95 -19.78 12.64
CA GLY A 92 10.26 -21.11 13.16
C GLY A 92 9.69 -22.21 12.26
N ASP A 93 10.42 -23.33 12.12
CA ASP A 93 9.96 -24.47 11.32
C ASP A 93 8.74 -25.14 12.01
N VAL A 94 7.57 -24.98 11.40
CA VAL A 94 6.29 -25.48 11.91
C VAL A 94 6.09 -26.98 11.70
N ASN A 95 6.96 -27.62 10.91
CA ASN A 95 6.85 -29.03 10.53
C ASN A 95 7.94 -29.92 11.12
N LEU A 96 8.87 -29.34 11.90
CA LEU A 96 9.93 -30.10 12.54
C LEU A 96 9.36 -31.17 13.47
N THR A 97 9.91 -32.38 13.44
CA THR A 97 9.47 -33.48 14.31
C THR A 97 10.35 -33.64 15.54
N ASP A 98 9.76 -34.06 16.65
CA ASP A 98 10.49 -34.45 17.86
C ASP A 98 11.02 -35.89 17.80
N ARG A 99 11.52 -36.40 18.93
CA ARG A 99 12.06 -37.77 19.04
C ARG A 99 11.01 -38.87 18.87
N ASN A 100 9.73 -38.52 18.96
CA ASN A 100 8.60 -39.41 18.77
C ASN A 100 7.93 -39.21 17.39
N GLY A 101 8.50 -38.36 16.53
CA GLY A 101 7.91 -38.02 15.24
C GLY A 101 6.78 -36.98 15.31
N LYS A 102 6.50 -36.40 16.48
CA LYS A 102 5.43 -35.40 16.63
C LYS A 102 5.89 -34.04 16.15
N THR A 103 5.03 -33.39 15.36
CA THR A 103 5.19 -31.99 14.93
C THR A 103 4.58 -31.02 15.96
N PRO A 104 4.85 -29.71 15.87
CA PRO A 104 4.19 -28.69 16.68
C PRO A 104 2.66 -28.79 16.63
N LEU A 105 2.10 -29.21 15.50
CA LEU A 105 0.65 -29.37 15.33
C LEU A 105 0.09 -30.54 16.12
N HIS A 106 0.83 -31.65 16.25
CA HIS A 106 0.45 -32.78 17.11
C HIS A 106 0.30 -32.33 18.56
N TRP A 107 1.29 -31.57 19.05
CA TRP A 107 1.29 -31.01 20.40
C TRP A 107 0.18 -29.97 20.60
N ALA A 108 -0.04 -29.08 19.64
CA ALA A 108 -1.09 -28.08 19.72
C ALA A 108 -2.50 -28.70 19.74
N ALA A 109 -2.72 -29.77 18.96
CA ALA A 109 -3.95 -30.54 18.96
C ALA A 109 -4.14 -31.29 20.28
N GLU A 110 -3.12 -32.02 20.76
CA GLU A 110 -3.15 -32.75 22.03
C GLU A 110 -3.44 -31.82 23.22
N LEU A 111 -2.94 -30.59 23.20
CA LEU A 111 -3.16 -29.56 24.23
C LEU A 111 -4.43 -28.71 24.01
N GLN A 112 -5.20 -28.97 22.95
CA GLN A 112 -6.41 -28.23 22.57
C GLN A 112 -6.21 -26.71 22.44
N GLN A 113 -5.07 -26.28 21.88
CA GLN A 113 -4.68 -24.87 21.72
C GLN A 113 -5.07 -24.32 20.34
N ILE A 114 -6.35 -23.98 20.15
CA ILE A 114 -6.90 -23.55 18.85
C ILE A 114 -6.11 -22.41 18.19
N GLU A 115 -5.73 -21.38 18.96
CA GLU A 115 -5.01 -20.21 18.44
C GLU A 115 -3.60 -20.56 17.90
N ILE A 116 -2.99 -21.62 18.43
CA ILE A 116 -1.68 -22.11 17.97
C ILE A 116 -1.88 -23.04 16.78
N VAL A 117 -2.92 -23.88 16.77
CA VAL A 117 -3.29 -24.69 15.60
C VAL A 117 -3.54 -23.81 14.38
N GLU A 118 -4.37 -22.78 14.52
CA GLU A 118 -4.69 -21.80 13.49
C GLU A 118 -3.41 -21.12 12.95
N LEU A 119 -2.54 -20.66 13.85
CA LEU A 119 -1.28 -20.00 13.47
C LEU A 119 -0.30 -20.97 12.78
N LEU A 120 -0.22 -22.22 13.23
CA LEU A 120 0.62 -23.23 12.58
C LEU A 120 0.14 -23.53 11.16
N LEU A 121 -1.16 -23.71 10.95
CA LEU A 121 -1.74 -23.95 9.63
C LEU A 121 -1.55 -22.73 8.69
N GLN A 122 -1.70 -21.52 9.21
CA GLN A 122 -1.37 -20.28 8.48
C GLN A 122 0.09 -20.22 8.01
N HIS A 123 1.01 -20.89 8.72
CA HIS A 123 2.44 -20.91 8.40
C HIS A 123 2.89 -22.19 7.66
N CYS A 124 1.97 -22.85 6.94
CA CYS A 124 2.21 -24.05 6.15
C CYS A 124 2.52 -25.31 6.96
N ALA A 125 1.88 -25.48 8.12
CA ALA A 125 1.94 -26.75 8.84
C ALA A 125 1.24 -27.88 8.05
N MET A 126 1.88 -29.04 8.02
CA MET A 126 1.34 -30.25 7.43
C MET A 126 0.34 -30.89 8.40
N TYR A 127 -0.93 -31.01 8.00
CA TYR A 127 -2.02 -31.34 8.93
C TYR A 127 -2.15 -32.84 9.24
N ASN A 128 -1.72 -33.71 8.31
CA ASN A 128 -1.90 -35.17 8.37
C ASN A 128 -0.58 -35.95 8.49
N VAL A 129 0.47 -35.32 9.03
CA VAL A 129 1.69 -36.05 9.41
C VAL A 129 1.35 -37.07 10.49
N ILE A 130 1.93 -38.27 10.43
CA ILE A 130 1.78 -39.29 11.47
C ILE A 130 3.05 -39.36 12.33
N ASP A 131 2.87 -39.49 13.65
CA ASP A 131 3.97 -39.72 14.57
C ASP A 131 4.49 -41.19 14.50
N PHE A 132 5.54 -41.53 15.25
CA PHE A 132 6.09 -42.90 15.26
C PHE A 132 5.15 -43.95 15.88
N ARG A 133 4.03 -43.53 16.48
CA ARG A 133 2.96 -44.42 16.96
C ARG A 133 1.83 -44.55 15.95
N GLY A 134 1.94 -43.89 14.78
CA GLY A 134 0.94 -43.89 13.72
C GLY A 134 -0.24 -42.98 14.00
N SER A 135 -0.12 -42.01 14.91
CA SER A 135 -1.19 -41.06 15.24
C SER A 135 -0.97 -39.73 14.51
N SER A 136 -2.00 -39.23 13.82
CA SER A 136 -2.02 -37.87 13.28
C SER A 136 -2.40 -36.84 14.37
N PRO A 137 -2.26 -35.51 14.11
CA PRO A 137 -2.78 -34.49 15.02
C PRO A 137 -4.27 -34.64 15.34
N LEU A 138 -5.09 -35.06 14.36
CA LEU A 138 -6.51 -35.33 14.55
C LEU A 138 -6.74 -36.59 15.43
N ASP A 139 -5.94 -37.64 15.23
CA ASP A 139 -6.03 -38.85 16.05
C ASP A 139 -5.63 -38.56 17.50
N LEU A 140 -4.62 -37.74 17.75
CA LEU A 140 -4.22 -37.39 19.13
C LEU A 140 -5.27 -36.56 19.86
N LEU A 141 -6.06 -35.77 19.13
CA LEU A 141 -7.18 -35.02 19.69
C LEU A 141 -8.32 -35.95 20.12
N THR A 142 -8.65 -36.96 19.31
CA THR A 142 -9.79 -37.85 19.51
C THR A 142 -9.45 -39.09 20.36
N SER A 143 -8.27 -39.68 20.20
CA SER A 143 -7.87 -40.96 20.82
C SER A 143 -7.76 -40.93 22.34
N ARG A 144 -7.50 -39.77 22.94
CA ARG A 144 -7.35 -39.70 24.40
C ARG A 144 -8.69 -39.59 25.11
N HIS A 145 -9.60 -38.71 24.69
CA HIS A 145 -10.93 -38.56 25.31
C HIS A 145 -11.92 -37.79 24.39
N PRO A 146 -12.66 -38.48 23.50
CA PRO A 146 -13.65 -37.83 22.60
C PRO A 146 -14.71 -37.05 23.39
N ASP A 147 -15.14 -37.60 24.53
CA ASP A 147 -16.20 -37.03 25.39
C ASP A 147 -15.70 -35.85 26.27
N LEU A 148 -14.39 -35.61 26.35
CA LEU A 148 -13.79 -34.51 27.14
C LEU A 148 -13.26 -33.37 26.27
N LEU A 149 -13.59 -33.34 24.97
CA LEU A 149 -13.27 -32.20 24.12
C LEU A 149 -13.99 -30.95 24.63
N ASN A 150 -13.19 -29.96 25.05
CA ASN A 150 -13.73 -28.65 25.39
C ASN A 150 -14.16 -27.92 24.11
N GLU A 151 -14.81 -26.76 24.26
CA GLU A 151 -15.26 -25.96 23.12
C GLU A 151 -14.12 -25.54 22.17
N LYS A 152 -12.85 -25.52 22.58
CA LYS A 152 -11.71 -25.28 21.66
C LYS A 152 -11.33 -26.57 20.92
N GLY A 153 -11.27 -27.70 21.62
CA GLY A 153 -11.01 -29.03 21.05
C GLY A 153 -11.99 -29.41 19.95
N LYS A 154 -13.29 -29.12 20.12
CA LYS A 154 -14.30 -29.36 19.08
C LYS A 154 -14.08 -28.55 17.79
N LYS A 155 -13.54 -27.32 17.87
CA LYS A 155 -13.19 -26.55 16.65
C LYS A 155 -11.97 -27.12 15.97
N ILE A 156 -10.97 -27.54 16.74
CA ILE A 156 -9.77 -28.17 16.18
C ILE A 156 -10.18 -29.45 15.45
N ASP A 157 -11.06 -30.26 16.05
CA ASP A 157 -11.60 -31.47 15.44
C ASP A 157 -12.30 -31.15 14.10
N TRP A 158 -13.25 -30.22 14.12
CA TRP A 158 -13.94 -29.78 12.91
C TRP A 158 -12.97 -29.28 11.83
N LEU A 159 -11.97 -28.46 12.19
CA LEU A 159 -11.00 -27.88 11.27
C LEU A 159 -10.13 -28.96 10.60
N LEU A 160 -9.53 -29.84 11.41
CA LEU A 160 -8.66 -30.92 10.92
C LEU A 160 -9.45 -31.98 10.15
N ASN A 161 -10.67 -32.34 10.59
CA ASN A 161 -11.57 -33.21 9.82
C ASN A 161 -11.97 -32.58 8.48
N THR A 162 -12.22 -31.27 8.44
CA THR A 162 -12.56 -30.57 7.20
C THR A 162 -11.39 -30.61 6.22
N LEU A 163 -10.17 -30.34 6.69
CA LEU A 163 -8.95 -30.50 5.89
C LEU A 163 -8.82 -31.94 5.35
N ASP A 164 -9.01 -32.94 6.21
CA ASP A 164 -8.94 -34.35 5.81
C ASP A 164 -9.97 -34.69 4.72
N GLN A 165 -11.21 -34.24 4.87
CA GLN A 165 -12.26 -34.42 3.87
C GLN A 165 -11.96 -33.71 2.54
N LEU A 166 -11.39 -32.51 2.58
CA LEU A 166 -11.02 -31.76 1.37
C LEU A 166 -9.90 -32.45 0.59
N PHE A 167 -8.87 -32.93 1.29
CA PHE A 167 -7.72 -33.60 0.67
C PHE A 167 -8.03 -35.05 0.23
N ASN A 168 -8.79 -35.82 1.01
CA ASN A 168 -8.96 -37.27 0.78
C ASN A 168 -10.24 -37.68 0.02
N SER A 169 -11.28 -36.84 -0.08
CA SER A 169 -12.55 -37.25 -0.71
C SER A 169 -12.65 -36.93 -2.21
N LYS A 170 -13.29 -37.83 -2.99
CA LYS A 170 -13.80 -37.62 -4.37
C LYS A 170 -15.07 -36.73 -4.41
N ILE A 171 -15.41 -36.03 -3.33
CA ILE A 171 -16.63 -35.21 -3.25
C ILE A 171 -16.39 -33.89 -3.99
N SER A 172 -17.38 -33.46 -4.77
CA SER A 172 -17.41 -32.18 -5.46
C SER A 172 -17.11 -31.02 -4.50
N THR A 173 -16.29 -30.09 -4.96
CA THR A 173 -15.96 -28.77 -4.39
C THR A 173 -17.15 -27.90 -3.98
N ASN A 174 -18.39 -28.32 -4.21
CA ASN A 174 -19.61 -27.76 -3.61
C ASN A 174 -19.54 -27.64 -2.07
N ARG A 175 -18.67 -28.40 -1.38
CA ARG A 175 -18.41 -28.22 0.07
C ARG A 175 -17.49 -27.04 0.40
N LEU A 176 -16.59 -26.64 -0.49
CA LEU A 176 -15.88 -25.35 -0.39
C LEU A 176 -16.88 -24.19 -0.53
N LEU A 177 -17.91 -24.36 -1.38
CA LEU A 177 -19.05 -23.45 -1.49
C LEU A 177 -19.80 -23.31 -0.16
N LEU A 178 -20.07 -24.42 0.53
CA LEU A 178 -20.71 -24.45 1.85
C LEU A 178 -19.88 -23.78 2.96
N CYS A 179 -18.55 -23.72 2.80
CA CYS A 179 -17.68 -22.98 3.71
C CYS A 179 -17.57 -21.48 3.34
N SER A 180 -18.05 -21.06 2.16
CA SER A 180 -17.95 -19.69 1.63
C SER A 180 -19.26 -18.92 1.57
N GLU A 181 -20.42 -19.59 1.57
CA GLU A 181 -21.72 -18.92 1.60
C GLU A 181 -22.05 -18.45 3.03
N GLU A 182 -22.46 -17.18 3.16
CA GLU A 182 -23.04 -16.56 4.36
C GLU A 182 -24.41 -17.18 4.75
N LEU A 183 -24.54 -18.51 4.73
CA LEU A 183 -25.73 -19.17 5.21
C LEU A 183 -25.79 -19.00 6.74
N GLU A 184 -26.88 -18.38 7.17
CA GLU A 184 -27.21 -18.07 8.54
C GLU A 184 -26.70 -19.15 9.50
N MET A 185 -25.94 -18.70 10.50
CA MET A 185 -25.41 -19.47 11.66
C MET A 185 -26.51 -20.08 12.55
N ARG A 186 -27.64 -20.52 11.97
CA ARG A 186 -28.77 -21.18 12.61
C ARG A 186 -28.80 -22.69 12.38
N ASP A 187 -28.17 -23.20 11.31
CA ASP A 187 -28.20 -24.64 11.01
C ASP A 187 -27.18 -25.47 11.83
N PHE A 188 -26.27 -24.81 12.56
CA PHE A 188 -25.25 -25.46 13.39
C PHE A 188 -25.54 -25.41 14.90
N GLY A 189 -26.78 -25.71 15.31
CA GLY A 189 -27.12 -26.12 16.68
C GLY A 189 -26.62 -25.23 17.84
N PRO A 190 -26.68 -25.69 19.11
CA PRO A 190 -26.37 -24.87 20.28
C PRO A 190 -24.89 -24.50 20.47
N TYR A 191 -24.02 -24.86 19.53
CA TYR A 191 -22.55 -24.76 19.64
C TYR A 191 -21.96 -23.46 19.07
N THR A 192 -22.80 -22.50 18.68
CA THR A 192 -22.39 -21.19 18.13
C THR A 192 -22.58 -20.02 19.08
N LYS A 193 -23.08 -20.23 20.31
CA LYS A 193 -23.15 -19.18 21.34
C LYS A 193 -21.75 -18.86 21.86
N GLY A 194 -21.04 -17.98 21.15
CA GLY A 194 -19.74 -17.44 21.54
C GLY A 194 -18.70 -17.33 20.42
N TYR A 195 -19.04 -17.64 19.17
CA TYR A 195 -18.13 -17.49 18.04
C TYR A 195 -18.39 -16.18 17.28
N PRO A 196 -17.45 -15.23 17.28
CA PRO A 196 -17.55 -14.10 16.39
C PRO A 196 -17.11 -14.53 14.99
N VAL A 197 -18.06 -14.77 14.07
CA VAL A 197 -18.00 -14.39 12.63
C VAL A 197 -16.76 -14.79 11.77
N ASP A 198 -15.88 -15.69 12.20
CA ASP A 198 -14.63 -15.96 11.47
C ASP A 198 -14.81 -17.01 10.34
N ASN A 199 -14.43 -16.66 9.10
CA ASN A 199 -14.40 -17.57 7.95
C ASN A 199 -13.27 -18.61 8.12
N PRO A 200 -13.59 -19.90 8.35
CA PRO A 200 -12.59 -20.92 8.67
C PRO A 200 -11.64 -21.27 7.50
N ILE A 201 -12.02 -20.94 6.27
CA ILE A 201 -11.22 -21.21 5.06
C ILE A 201 -9.83 -20.57 5.17
N MET A 202 -9.72 -19.42 5.83
CA MET A 202 -8.50 -18.61 5.85
C MET A 202 -7.33 -19.31 6.57
N PHE A 203 -7.63 -20.13 7.59
CA PHE A 203 -6.63 -20.95 8.27
C PHE A 203 -6.22 -22.18 7.45
N MET A 204 -7.11 -22.63 6.56
CA MET A 204 -6.90 -23.81 5.74
C MET A 204 -6.13 -23.52 4.44
N LEU A 205 -6.11 -22.26 3.96
CA LEU A 205 -5.48 -21.88 2.68
C LEU A 205 -4.01 -22.28 2.55
N ASN A 206 -3.22 -22.05 3.61
CA ASN A 206 -1.80 -22.40 3.64
C ASN A 206 -1.53 -23.81 4.17
N ALA A 207 -2.54 -24.53 4.68
CA ALA A 207 -2.37 -25.88 5.18
C ALA A 207 -1.90 -26.83 4.06
N GLN A 208 -1.06 -27.79 4.44
CA GLN A 208 -0.45 -28.73 3.51
C GLN A 208 -0.75 -30.17 3.90
N ASP A 209 -0.88 -31.07 2.92
CA ASP A 209 -0.82 -32.51 3.19
C ASP A 209 0.63 -33.00 3.40
N ILE A 210 0.79 -34.30 3.68
CA ILE A 210 2.09 -34.94 3.87
C ILE A 210 2.98 -34.91 2.60
N GLN A 211 2.37 -34.66 1.44
CA GLN A 211 3.06 -34.46 0.17
C GLN A 211 3.41 -32.98 -0.09
N LYS A 212 3.12 -32.09 0.86
CA LYS A 212 3.22 -30.62 0.77
C LYS A 212 2.28 -29.99 -0.26
N ASN A 213 1.26 -30.69 -0.73
CA ASN A 213 0.22 -30.09 -1.57
C ASN A 213 -0.63 -29.16 -0.72
N SER A 214 -0.89 -27.95 -1.23
CA SER A 214 -1.88 -27.02 -0.67
C SER A 214 -3.27 -27.26 -1.28
N LEU A 215 -4.31 -26.62 -0.72
CA LEU A 215 -5.65 -26.64 -1.32
C LEU A 215 -5.66 -26.13 -2.77
N VAL A 216 -4.76 -25.22 -3.12
CA VAL A 216 -4.62 -24.72 -4.50
C VAL A 216 -4.00 -25.76 -5.43
N HIS A 217 -3.07 -26.60 -4.97
CA HIS A 217 -2.58 -27.74 -5.76
C HIS A 217 -3.73 -28.71 -6.05
N LEU A 218 -4.58 -28.96 -5.04
CA LEU A 218 -5.72 -29.86 -5.17
C LEU A 218 -6.80 -29.33 -6.12
N ALA A 219 -7.18 -28.06 -6.00
CA ALA A 219 -8.12 -27.42 -6.93
C ALA A 219 -7.56 -27.42 -8.37
N THR A 220 -6.26 -27.16 -8.52
CA THR A 220 -5.57 -27.16 -9.81
C THR A 220 -5.56 -28.56 -10.45
N ASN A 221 -5.20 -29.59 -9.68
CA ASN A 221 -5.15 -30.97 -10.15
C ASN A 221 -6.55 -31.49 -10.55
N ARG A 222 -7.62 -30.98 -9.93
CA ARG A 222 -9.01 -31.32 -10.26
C ARG A 222 -9.59 -30.51 -11.42
N ASN A 223 -8.82 -29.59 -12.00
CA ASN A 223 -9.29 -28.60 -12.96
C ASN A 223 -10.51 -27.79 -12.46
N ASP A 224 -10.52 -27.47 -11.16
CA ASP A 224 -11.66 -26.80 -10.53
C ASP A 224 -11.44 -25.28 -10.44
N LYS A 225 -11.80 -24.60 -11.52
CA LYS A 225 -11.69 -23.14 -11.63
C LYS A 225 -12.49 -22.42 -10.55
N GLN A 226 -13.70 -22.87 -10.25
CA GLN A 226 -14.59 -22.19 -9.29
C GLN A 226 -14.03 -22.28 -7.87
N ALA A 227 -13.57 -23.47 -7.45
CA ALA A 227 -12.90 -23.64 -6.17
C ALA A 227 -11.62 -22.80 -6.09
N LEU A 228 -10.83 -22.76 -7.16
CA LEU A 228 -9.62 -21.94 -7.19
C LEU A 228 -9.94 -20.44 -7.08
N THR A 229 -10.93 -19.95 -7.83
CA THR A 229 -11.39 -18.55 -7.73
C THR A 229 -11.87 -18.22 -6.32
N LEU A 230 -12.65 -19.10 -5.68
CA LEU A 230 -13.11 -18.89 -4.30
C LEU A 230 -11.95 -18.88 -3.29
N LEU A 231 -10.97 -19.78 -3.43
CA LEU A 231 -9.77 -19.78 -2.58
C LEU A 231 -8.98 -18.47 -2.72
N LEU A 232 -8.85 -17.97 -3.96
CA LEU A 232 -8.18 -16.70 -4.25
C LEU A 232 -8.99 -15.49 -3.75
N GLN A 233 -10.31 -15.49 -3.91
CA GLN A 233 -11.21 -14.46 -3.40
C GLN A 233 -11.24 -14.44 -1.87
N ALA A 234 -11.33 -15.59 -1.21
CA ALA A 234 -11.26 -15.69 0.25
C ALA A 234 -9.95 -15.13 0.78
N ASN A 235 -8.84 -15.37 0.06
CA ASN A 235 -7.57 -14.76 0.38
C ASN A 235 -7.56 -13.23 0.17
N HIS A 236 -8.16 -12.75 -0.92
CA HIS A 236 -8.28 -11.31 -1.17
C HIS A 236 -9.13 -10.62 -0.09
N ASN A 237 -10.32 -11.17 0.18
CA ASN A 237 -11.26 -10.70 1.21
C ASN A 237 -10.59 -10.67 2.60
N TYR A 238 -9.75 -11.67 2.91
CA TYR A 238 -8.97 -11.67 4.14
C TYR A 238 -8.00 -10.49 4.24
N LEU A 239 -7.26 -10.21 3.16
CA LEU A 239 -6.30 -9.10 3.13
C LEU A 239 -7.02 -7.74 3.23
N THR A 240 -8.30 -7.68 2.88
CA THR A 240 -9.13 -6.46 2.86
C THR A 240 -10.01 -6.28 4.12
N GLU A 241 -10.56 -7.33 4.74
CA GLU A 241 -11.60 -7.16 5.76
C GLU A 241 -11.13 -6.71 7.17
N LYS A 242 -11.82 -5.68 7.68
CA LYS A 242 -11.54 -4.85 8.86
C LYS A 242 -11.39 -5.56 10.22
N ARG A 243 -11.87 -6.80 10.42
CA ARG A 243 -11.93 -7.44 11.75
C ARG A 243 -10.70 -8.28 12.12
N PHE A 244 -10.00 -8.82 11.12
CA PHE A 244 -8.95 -9.83 11.33
C PHE A 244 -7.57 -9.21 11.62
N ASN A 245 -7.40 -7.93 11.29
CA ASN A 245 -6.13 -7.21 11.30
C ASN A 245 -5.45 -7.05 12.68
N ARG A 246 -6.15 -7.22 13.81
CA ARG A 246 -5.50 -7.17 15.14
C ARG A 246 -4.82 -8.49 15.52
N PHE A 247 -5.35 -9.63 15.09
CA PHE A 247 -4.83 -10.95 15.47
C PHE A 247 -3.82 -11.52 14.48
N PHE A 248 -3.85 -11.06 13.22
CA PHE A 248 -3.18 -11.73 12.11
C PHE A 248 -2.29 -10.84 11.22
N LYS A 249 -1.66 -9.80 11.80
CA LYS A 249 -0.76 -8.85 11.11
C LYS A 249 0.36 -9.50 10.27
N ASP A 250 0.69 -10.76 10.53
CA ASP A 250 1.83 -11.47 9.93
C ASP A 250 1.44 -12.57 8.91
N TYR A 251 0.15 -12.71 8.55
CA TYR A 251 -0.27 -13.69 7.55
C TYR A 251 0.34 -13.37 6.17
N GLN A 252 1.00 -14.37 5.58
CA GLN A 252 1.58 -14.30 4.24
C GLN A 252 0.93 -15.38 3.38
N PRO A 253 0.17 -15.04 2.32
CA PRO A 253 -0.39 -16.04 1.41
C PRO A 253 0.73 -16.67 0.58
N LYS A 254 1.24 -17.81 1.03
CA LYS A 254 2.30 -18.56 0.34
C LYS A 254 1.75 -19.65 -0.58
N PHE A 255 0.44 -19.87 -0.62
CA PHE A 255 -0.15 -21.05 -1.25
C PHE A 255 -0.08 -21.08 -2.79
N ILE A 256 0.07 -19.93 -3.47
CA ILE A 256 0.21 -19.85 -4.95
C ILE A 256 1.63 -20.27 -5.38
N THR A 257 2.63 -20.01 -4.54
CA THR A 257 4.04 -20.29 -4.80
C THR A 257 4.58 -21.47 -3.99
N ALA A 258 3.74 -22.08 -3.15
CA ALA A 258 4.07 -23.29 -2.42
C ALA A 258 4.44 -24.40 -3.41
N ALA A 259 5.51 -25.13 -3.14
CA ALA A 259 5.92 -26.29 -3.91
C ALA A 259 5.63 -27.56 -3.11
N ASN A 260 5.13 -28.59 -3.78
CA ASN A 260 4.95 -29.91 -3.20
C ASN A 260 6.30 -30.66 -3.07
N ASN A 261 6.30 -31.93 -2.64
CA ASN A 261 7.52 -32.74 -2.50
C ASN A 261 8.30 -32.96 -3.80
N GLU A 262 7.66 -32.80 -4.97
CA GLU A 262 8.30 -32.88 -6.29
C GLU A 262 8.86 -31.52 -6.74
N GLY A 263 8.73 -30.48 -5.92
CA GLY A 263 9.05 -29.09 -6.32
C GLY A 263 8.01 -28.49 -7.26
N ASN A 264 6.90 -29.18 -7.53
CA ASN A 264 5.84 -28.69 -8.40
C ASN A 264 4.98 -27.68 -7.63
N MET A 265 5.01 -26.42 -8.09
CA MET A 265 4.01 -25.40 -7.72
C MET A 265 2.69 -25.65 -8.47
N PRO A 266 1.56 -25.03 -8.06
CA PRO A 266 0.27 -25.22 -8.72
C PRO A 266 0.33 -24.99 -10.24
N ILE A 267 1.09 -24.00 -10.70
CA ILE A 267 1.25 -23.72 -12.14
C ILE A 267 1.96 -24.84 -12.91
N HIS A 268 2.86 -25.61 -12.29
CA HIS A 268 3.46 -26.79 -12.92
C HIS A 268 2.41 -27.86 -13.19
N ILE A 269 1.52 -28.10 -12.22
CA ILE A 269 0.40 -29.04 -12.35
C ILE A 269 -0.55 -28.54 -13.43
N ALA A 270 -0.99 -27.27 -13.37
CA ALA A 270 -1.89 -26.68 -14.34
C ALA A 270 -1.35 -26.80 -15.78
N ALA A 271 -0.04 -26.56 -15.96
CA ALA A 271 0.59 -26.64 -17.26
C ALA A 271 0.72 -28.08 -17.76
N ARG A 272 1.11 -29.03 -16.89
CA ARG A 272 1.19 -30.45 -17.22
C ARG A 272 -0.15 -31.01 -17.69
N GLU A 273 -1.24 -30.64 -17.03
CA GLU A 273 -2.59 -31.07 -17.37
C GLU A 273 -3.21 -30.26 -18.54
N GLY A 274 -2.55 -29.20 -19.02
CA GLY A 274 -3.05 -28.38 -20.13
C GLY A 274 -4.21 -27.44 -19.77
N ASN A 275 -4.40 -27.13 -18.48
CA ASN A 275 -5.53 -26.34 -17.99
C ASN A 275 -5.30 -24.82 -18.20
N THR A 276 -5.53 -24.33 -19.43
CA THR A 276 -5.29 -22.92 -19.81
C THR A 276 -5.92 -21.91 -18.86
N ASP A 277 -7.18 -22.09 -18.51
CA ASP A 277 -7.94 -21.19 -17.62
C ASP A 277 -7.32 -21.09 -16.23
N ILE A 278 -6.80 -22.20 -15.71
CA ILE A 278 -6.15 -22.24 -14.40
C ILE A 278 -4.77 -21.60 -14.49
N VAL A 279 -4.03 -21.84 -15.58
CA VAL A 279 -2.75 -21.15 -15.81
C VAL A 279 -2.98 -19.63 -15.86
N HIS A 280 -4.01 -19.16 -16.55
CA HIS A 280 -4.38 -17.73 -16.56
C HIS A 280 -4.63 -17.21 -15.15
N LEU A 281 -5.52 -17.85 -14.39
CA LEU A 281 -5.90 -17.40 -13.05
C LEU A 281 -4.72 -17.42 -12.06
N LEU A 282 -3.82 -18.40 -12.16
CA LEU A 282 -2.61 -18.47 -11.34
C LEU A 282 -1.63 -17.35 -11.68
N LEU A 283 -1.43 -17.06 -12.97
CA LEU A 283 -0.55 -15.96 -13.41
C LEU A 283 -1.10 -14.58 -13.02
N GLU A 284 -2.42 -14.36 -13.12
CA GLU A 284 -3.10 -13.15 -12.64
C GLU A 284 -2.79 -12.86 -11.17
N ASN A 285 -2.70 -13.92 -10.37
CA ASN A 285 -2.47 -13.83 -8.93
C ASN A 285 -0.97 -14.00 -8.56
N GLY A 286 -0.05 -13.78 -9.50
CA GLY A 286 1.39 -13.66 -9.23
C GLY A 286 2.17 -14.97 -9.17
N ALA A 287 1.68 -16.05 -9.79
CA ALA A 287 2.42 -17.31 -9.88
C ALA A 287 3.79 -17.16 -10.56
N ILE A 288 4.75 -17.95 -10.08
CA ILE A 288 6.10 -18.01 -10.66
C ILE A 288 6.08 -18.93 -11.88
N PHE A 289 6.23 -18.38 -13.07
CA PHE A 289 5.99 -19.16 -14.30
C PHE A 289 7.22 -19.93 -14.83
N ASN A 290 8.41 -19.61 -14.33
CA ASN A 290 9.69 -20.18 -14.81
C ASN A 290 10.53 -20.83 -13.70
N ALA A 291 9.94 -21.10 -12.54
CA ALA A 291 10.60 -21.94 -11.54
C ALA A 291 10.83 -23.33 -12.12
N LYS A 292 11.87 -24.01 -11.65
CA LYS A 292 12.11 -25.41 -11.95
C LYS A 292 11.65 -26.25 -10.76
N ASN A 293 10.98 -27.35 -11.04
CA ASN A 293 10.69 -28.38 -10.04
C ASN A 293 11.98 -29.16 -9.68
N GLU A 294 11.88 -30.16 -8.80
CA GLU A 294 13.04 -30.99 -8.38
C GLU A 294 13.66 -31.78 -9.54
N GLU A 295 12.87 -32.08 -10.59
CA GLU A 295 13.34 -32.72 -11.81
C GLU A 295 14.02 -31.74 -12.79
N GLY A 296 14.00 -30.44 -12.50
CA GLY A 296 14.63 -29.40 -13.30
C GLY A 296 13.76 -28.84 -14.44
N TYR A 297 12.47 -29.21 -14.51
CA TYR A 297 11.54 -28.73 -15.53
C TYR A 297 10.75 -27.51 -15.06
N THR A 298 10.56 -26.56 -15.98
CA THR A 298 9.65 -25.43 -15.82
C THR A 298 8.21 -25.82 -16.15
N PRO A 299 7.18 -25.05 -15.71
CA PRO A 299 5.79 -25.30 -16.10
C PRO A 299 5.60 -25.44 -17.61
N LYS A 300 6.33 -24.61 -18.38
CA LYS A 300 6.32 -24.67 -19.84
C LYS A 300 6.90 -25.98 -20.38
N GLU A 301 8.01 -26.44 -19.83
CA GLU A 301 8.67 -27.68 -20.25
C GLU A 301 7.85 -28.93 -19.87
N LEU A 302 7.03 -28.84 -18.82
CA LEU A 302 6.05 -29.86 -18.45
C LEU A 302 4.76 -29.82 -19.30
N SER A 303 4.49 -28.70 -19.98
CA SER A 303 3.27 -28.50 -20.75
C SER A 303 3.24 -29.39 -21.99
N ASN A 304 2.19 -30.21 -22.10
CA ASN A 304 1.88 -30.95 -23.33
C ASN A 304 0.88 -30.20 -24.23
N ASP A 305 0.34 -29.07 -23.77
CA ASP A 305 -0.64 -28.26 -24.49
C ASP A 305 0.03 -27.07 -25.22
N HIS A 306 -0.34 -26.88 -26.48
CA HIS A 306 0.24 -25.84 -27.35
C HIS A 306 -0.22 -24.42 -26.96
N ILE A 307 -1.46 -24.26 -26.45
CA ILE A 307 -1.99 -22.97 -26.02
C ILE A 307 -1.29 -22.53 -24.73
N VAL A 308 -1.13 -23.45 -23.77
CA VAL A 308 -0.38 -23.19 -22.54
C VAL A 308 1.09 -22.88 -22.83
N ASP A 309 1.74 -23.60 -23.76
CA ASP A 309 3.11 -23.31 -24.17
C ASP A 309 3.24 -21.92 -24.83
N GLN A 310 2.31 -21.55 -25.73
CA GLN A 310 2.27 -20.21 -26.31
C GLN A 310 2.05 -19.12 -25.24
N LEU A 311 1.16 -19.38 -24.28
CA LEU A 311 0.88 -18.48 -23.16
C LEU A 311 2.15 -18.26 -22.32
N LEU A 312 2.79 -19.33 -21.83
CA LEU A 312 3.99 -19.23 -21.01
C LEU A 312 5.18 -18.63 -21.77
N LYS A 313 5.28 -18.87 -23.10
CA LYS A 313 6.26 -18.16 -23.96
C LYS A 313 5.99 -16.66 -24.00
N SER A 314 4.73 -16.26 -24.15
CA SER A 314 4.36 -14.84 -24.18
C SER A 314 4.66 -14.16 -22.84
N VAL A 315 4.34 -14.81 -21.71
CA VAL A 315 4.67 -14.31 -20.35
C VAL A 315 6.18 -14.15 -20.18
N ASN A 316 6.99 -15.09 -20.68
CA ASN A 316 8.44 -14.98 -20.65
C ASN A 316 8.98 -13.79 -21.46
N MET A 317 8.27 -13.32 -22.49
CA MET A 317 8.65 -12.12 -23.23
C MET A 317 8.49 -10.85 -22.39
N PHE A 318 7.57 -10.82 -21.41
CA PHE A 318 7.42 -9.66 -20.50
C PHE A 318 8.62 -9.46 -19.58
N LEU A 319 9.46 -10.48 -19.34
CA LEU A 319 10.66 -10.34 -18.51
C LEU A 319 11.92 -9.97 -19.31
N ASN A 320 11.95 -10.23 -20.63
CA ASN A 320 13.10 -9.95 -21.49
C ASN A 320 13.10 -8.49 -22.01
N ILE A 321 12.98 -7.52 -21.10
CA ILE A 321 12.84 -6.07 -21.37
C ILE A 321 14.14 -5.41 -21.92
N ASN A 322 15.15 -6.21 -22.26
CA ASN A 322 16.49 -5.74 -22.58
C ASN A 322 16.63 -5.08 -23.98
N ASP A 323 15.60 -5.08 -24.83
CA ASP A 323 15.68 -4.58 -26.20
C ASP A 323 14.64 -3.48 -26.55
N GLY A 324 14.85 -2.79 -27.68
CA GLY A 324 13.94 -1.76 -28.17
C GLY A 324 12.59 -2.30 -28.67
N LYS A 325 12.48 -3.61 -28.91
CA LYS A 325 11.28 -4.29 -29.43
C LYS A 325 10.29 -4.66 -28.31
N SER A 326 10.78 -4.76 -27.07
CA SER A 326 10.00 -5.11 -25.88
C SER A 326 8.74 -4.26 -25.70
N ARG A 327 8.80 -2.95 -25.94
CA ARG A 327 7.62 -2.07 -25.84
C ARG A 327 6.56 -2.37 -26.90
N GLN A 328 6.95 -2.57 -28.15
CA GLN A 328 6.02 -2.87 -29.24
C GLN A 328 5.33 -4.22 -29.02
N ILE A 329 6.12 -5.24 -28.64
CA ILE A 329 5.60 -6.56 -28.30
C ILE A 329 4.63 -6.45 -27.11
N MET A 330 5.05 -5.79 -26.02
CA MET A 330 4.20 -5.61 -24.84
C MET A 330 2.90 -4.86 -25.18
N GLN A 331 2.98 -3.77 -25.96
CA GLN A 331 1.80 -3.02 -26.39
C GLN A 331 0.87 -3.83 -27.31
N GLU A 332 1.41 -4.60 -28.26
CA GLU A 332 0.60 -5.46 -29.13
C GLU A 332 -0.12 -6.56 -28.35
N TYR A 333 0.55 -7.15 -27.35
CA TYR A 333 -0.07 -8.13 -26.45
C TYR A 333 -1.13 -7.50 -25.55
N ILE A 334 -0.83 -6.34 -24.96
CA ILE A 334 -1.76 -5.54 -24.15
C ILE A 334 -3.04 -5.24 -24.94
N ASN A 335 -2.89 -4.79 -26.19
CA ASN A 335 -4.00 -4.42 -27.06
C ASN A 335 -4.82 -5.61 -27.60
N LYS A 336 -4.25 -6.82 -27.72
CA LYS A 336 -4.92 -8.00 -28.30
C LYS A 336 -5.60 -8.91 -27.28
N GLN A 337 -5.08 -9.01 -26.05
CA GLN A 337 -5.44 -10.08 -25.10
C GLN A 337 -5.96 -9.56 -23.74
N GLY A 338 -6.20 -8.25 -23.58
CA GLY A 338 -6.74 -7.70 -22.33
C GLY A 338 -5.71 -7.65 -21.19
N ALA A 339 -4.56 -7.04 -21.49
CA ALA A 339 -3.43 -6.57 -20.66
C ALA A 339 -3.37 -6.63 -19.11
N SER A 340 -4.47 -6.71 -18.37
CA SER A 340 -4.46 -6.70 -16.90
C SER A 340 -4.00 -8.03 -16.28
N VAL A 341 -3.79 -9.07 -17.10
CA VAL A 341 -3.83 -10.47 -16.65
C VAL A 341 -2.46 -11.04 -16.22
N TYR A 342 -1.32 -10.50 -16.67
CA TYR A 342 0.01 -11.12 -16.38
C TYR A 342 1.09 -10.17 -15.88
N VAL A 343 0.79 -8.89 -15.68
CA VAL A 343 1.79 -7.87 -15.29
C VAL A 343 2.50 -8.21 -13.96
N ASN A 344 1.85 -9.02 -13.11
CA ASN A 344 2.33 -9.44 -11.80
C ASN A 344 2.96 -10.84 -11.78
N ALA A 345 3.03 -11.54 -12.92
CA ALA A 345 3.79 -12.78 -13.01
C ALA A 345 5.26 -12.55 -12.66
N SER A 346 5.87 -13.48 -11.92
CA SER A 346 7.23 -13.33 -11.42
C SER A 346 8.16 -14.45 -11.89
N ASP A 347 9.47 -14.18 -11.93
CA ASP A 347 10.48 -15.19 -12.17
C ASP A 347 10.85 -15.99 -10.91
N ARG A 348 11.75 -16.96 -11.04
CA ARG A 348 12.33 -17.77 -9.96
C ARG A 348 13.00 -16.96 -8.83
N ASN A 349 13.35 -15.69 -9.08
CA ASN A 349 13.85 -14.77 -8.06
C ASN A 349 12.73 -13.87 -7.52
N HIS A 350 11.46 -14.22 -7.77
CA HIS A 350 10.27 -13.44 -7.49
C HIS A 350 10.26 -12.03 -8.13
N LYS A 351 11.06 -11.80 -9.18
CA LYS A 351 11.06 -10.52 -9.90
C LYS A 351 9.95 -10.48 -10.94
N THR A 352 9.09 -9.49 -10.82
CA THR A 352 8.05 -9.16 -11.81
C THR A 352 8.61 -8.39 -13.00
N ALA A 353 7.84 -8.23 -14.07
CA ALA A 353 8.21 -7.39 -15.22
C ALA A 353 8.57 -5.96 -14.79
N LEU A 354 7.90 -5.42 -13.76
CA LEU A 354 8.17 -4.09 -13.23
C LEU A 354 9.57 -3.99 -12.59
N HIS A 355 10.03 -5.03 -11.87
CA HIS A 355 11.39 -5.07 -11.33
C HIS A 355 12.44 -4.97 -12.44
N HIS A 356 12.26 -5.75 -13.52
CA HIS A 356 13.18 -5.74 -14.66
C HIS A 356 13.13 -4.41 -15.42
N ALA A 357 11.95 -3.83 -15.62
CA ALA A 357 11.79 -2.52 -16.27
C ALA A 357 12.53 -1.41 -15.50
N VAL A 358 12.44 -1.42 -14.17
CA VAL A 358 13.14 -0.46 -13.30
C VAL A 358 14.64 -0.72 -13.26
N ALA A 359 15.07 -1.98 -13.15
CA ALA A 359 16.48 -2.34 -13.19
C ALA A 359 17.16 -1.91 -14.51
N SER A 360 16.43 -1.95 -15.63
CA SER A 360 16.90 -1.50 -16.94
C SER A 360 16.62 -0.01 -17.23
N SER A 361 16.05 0.75 -16.29
CA SER A 361 15.69 2.17 -16.44
C SER A 361 14.81 2.49 -17.66
N ARG A 362 13.90 1.57 -18.03
CA ARG A 362 12.99 1.71 -19.18
C ARG A 362 11.68 2.38 -18.78
N ILE A 363 11.72 3.72 -18.66
CA ILE A 363 10.59 4.54 -18.21
C ILE A 363 9.31 4.31 -19.03
N ASP A 364 9.44 4.13 -20.34
CA ASP A 364 8.33 3.86 -21.24
C ASP A 364 7.59 2.57 -20.90
N ILE A 365 8.33 1.53 -20.47
CA ILE A 365 7.77 0.24 -20.05
C ILE A 365 7.27 0.31 -18.61
N ILE A 366 7.94 1.05 -17.72
CA ILE A 366 7.46 1.31 -16.35
C ILE A 366 6.07 1.95 -16.39
N LYS A 367 5.88 3.02 -17.19
CA LYS A 367 4.59 3.70 -17.37
C LYS A 367 3.52 2.73 -17.86
N LEU A 368 3.84 1.95 -18.90
CA LEU A 368 2.91 0.98 -19.49
C LEU A 368 2.49 -0.10 -18.49
N LEU A 369 3.41 -0.65 -17.70
CA LEU A 369 3.13 -1.67 -16.70
C LEU A 369 2.26 -1.11 -15.55
N LEU A 370 2.59 0.06 -15.03
CA LEU A 370 1.85 0.70 -13.94
C LEU A 370 0.41 1.08 -14.36
N GLN A 371 0.23 1.59 -15.59
CA GLN A 371 -1.09 1.86 -16.16
C GLN A 371 -1.96 0.60 -16.33
N ASN A 372 -1.34 -0.60 -16.35
CA ASN A 372 -2.02 -1.89 -16.45
C ASN A 372 -2.02 -2.65 -15.12
N ASN A 373 -2.02 -1.94 -13.98
CA ASN A 373 -2.14 -2.49 -12.63
C ASN A 373 -0.98 -3.42 -12.19
N ALA A 374 0.24 -3.19 -12.69
CA ALA A 374 1.41 -3.83 -12.11
C ALA A 374 1.58 -3.39 -10.65
N ASP A 375 1.77 -4.34 -9.74
CA ASP A 375 1.95 -4.07 -8.31
C ASP A 375 3.31 -3.36 -8.07
N PRO A 376 3.30 -2.07 -7.68
CA PRO A 376 4.53 -1.33 -7.42
C PRO A 376 5.23 -1.76 -6.12
N ASN A 377 4.59 -2.60 -5.32
CA ASN A 377 5.07 -3.11 -4.03
C ASN A 377 5.46 -4.59 -4.08
N ALA A 378 5.45 -5.21 -5.26
CA ALA A 378 5.85 -6.60 -5.43
C ALA A 378 7.24 -6.85 -4.81
N LEU A 379 7.41 -7.99 -4.15
CA LEU A 379 8.64 -8.35 -3.45
C LEU A 379 9.43 -9.40 -4.23
N ASP A 380 10.72 -9.13 -4.46
CA ASP A 380 11.64 -10.15 -4.97
C ASP A 380 12.09 -11.13 -3.87
N ALA A 381 12.96 -12.09 -4.22
CA ALA A 381 13.49 -13.11 -3.30
C ALA A 381 14.23 -12.53 -2.09
N ASN A 382 14.69 -11.28 -2.14
CA ASN A 382 15.34 -10.56 -1.05
C ASN A 382 14.41 -9.54 -0.36
N HIS A 383 13.12 -9.56 -0.71
CA HIS A 383 12.12 -8.55 -0.34
C HIS A 383 12.48 -7.15 -0.82
N TYR A 384 13.21 -7.04 -1.94
CA TYR A 384 13.39 -5.77 -2.63
C TYR A 384 12.14 -5.50 -3.43
N THR A 385 11.71 -4.25 -3.42
CA THR A 385 10.60 -3.73 -4.22
C THR A 385 11.16 -3.05 -5.46
N PRO A 386 10.35 -2.78 -6.50
CA PRO A 386 10.77 -1.93 -7.62
C PRO A 386 11.37 -0.60 -7.15
N LEU A 387 10.88 -0.01 -6.05
CA LEU A 387 11.41 1.25 -5.51
C LEU A 387 12.84 1.11 -4.98
N HIS A 388 13.22 -0.04 -4.40
CA HIS A 388 14.61 -0.30 -4.00
C HIS A 388 15.56 -0.24 -5.20
N PHE A 389 15.18 -0.88 -6.32
CA PHE A 389 15.96 -0.86 -7.55
C PHE A 389 16.02 0.54 -8.18
N ALA A 390 14.93 1.32 -8.12
CA ALA A 390 14.91 2.69 -8.63
C ALA A 390 15.90 3.60 -7.87
N VAL A 391 15.95 3.47 -6.54
CA VAL A 391 16.88 4.21 -5.68
C VAL A 391 18.32 3.74 -5.89
N GLU A 392 18.56 2.43 -5.99
CA GLU A 392 19.89 1.87 -6.28
C GLU A 392 20.45 2.38 -7.61
N ASN A 393 19.59 2.55 -8.62
CA ASN A 393 19.93 3.12 -9.92
C ASN A 393 19.94 4.66 -9.95
N ASN A 394 19.60 5.34 -8.84
CA ASN A 394 19.41 6.79 -8.74
C ASN A 394 18.50 7.37 -9.85
N ASN A 395 17.42 6.66 -10.19
CA ASN A 395 16.50 7.05 -11.26
C ASN A 395 15.28 7.78 -10.68
N MET A 396 15.34 9.11 -10.67
CA MET A 396 14.29 9.95 -10.08
C MET A 396 12.93 9.83 -10.79
N GLU A 397 12.92 9.71 -12.12
CA GLU A 397 11.66 9.57 -12.87
C GLU A 397 10.98 8.23 -12.54
N ALA A 398 11.75 7.15 -12.38
CA ALA A 398 11.20 5.88 -11.92
C ALA A 398 10.66 5.96 -10.48
N VAL A 399 11.37 6.64 -9.57
CA VAL A 399 10.90 6.87 -8.19
C VAL A 399 9.58 7.63 -8.18
N GLU A 400 9.49 8.74 -8.91
CA GLU A 400 8.26 9.54 -8.98
C GLU A 400 7.08 8.73 -9.53
N LEU A 401 7.29 7.95 -10.59
CA LEU A 401 6.25 7.10 -11.17
C LEU A 401 5.76 6.01 -10.21
N LEU A 402 6.69 5.34 -9.53
CA LEU A 402 6.36 4.30 -8.56
C LEU A 402 5.57 4.89 -7.38
N LEU A 403 6.00 6.03 -6.84
CA LEU A 403 5.29 6.72 -5.75
C LEU A 403 3.90 7.20 -6.20
N LYS A 404 3.77 7.78 -7.41
CA LYS A 404 2.48 8.19 -8.00
C LYS A 404 1.48 7.02 -8.06
N HIS A 405 1.97 5.81 -8.34
CA HIS A 405 1.14 4.60 -8.45
C HIS A 405 1.02 3.81 -7.14
N GLY A 406 1.45 4.38 -6.00
CA GLY A 406 1.19 3.80 -4.68
C GLY A 406 2.27 2.87 -4.13
N ALA A 407 3.52 3.01 -4.58
CA ALA A 407 4.66 2.38 -3.95
C ALA A 407 4.83 2.86 -2.50
N TYR A 408 5.08 1.92 -1.58
CA TYR A 408 5.38 2.20 -0.19
C TYR A 408 6.86 2.59 -0.05
N PHE A 409 7.13 3.75 0.53
CA PHE A 409 8.47 4.34 0.49
C PHE A 409 9.49 3.69 1.44
N ASN A 410 9.01 2.96 2.44
CA ASN A 410 9.81 2.47 3.57
C ASN A 410 9.70 0.94 3.81
N ILE A 411 9.23 0.15 2.82
CA ILE A 411 9.22 -1.33 2.94
C ILE A 411 10.64 -1.83 3.20
N LYS A 412 10.80 -2.72 4.19
CA LYS A 412 12.12 -3.27 4.52
C LYS A 412 12.41 -4.57 3.76
N SER A 413 13.60 -4.64 3.18
CA SER A 413 14.20 -5.86 2.63
C SER A 413 14.45 -6.93 3.71
N LYS A 414 14.87 -8.14 3.31
CA LYS A 414 15.27 -9.20 4.24
C LYS A 414 16.42 -8.79 5.17
N GLN A 415 17.24 -7.81 4.77
CA GLN A 415 18.31 -7.26 5.60
C GLN A 415 17.82 -6.13 6.53
N GLY A 416 16.52 -5.83 6.54
CA GLY A 416 15.93 -4.77 7.36
C GLY A 416 16.11 -3.35 6.80
N LYS A 417 16.67 -3.22 5.59
CA LYS A 417 16.92 -1.93 4.93
C LYS A 417 15.72 -1.50 4.10
N SER A 418 15.27 -0.25 4.28
CA SER A 418 14.30 0.42 3.43
C SER A 418 14.93 0.91 2.10
N PRO A 419 14.14 1.34 1.10
CA PRO A 419 14.68 1.78 -0.20
C PRO A 419 15.77 2.85 -0.09
N PHE A 420 15.63 3.80 0.85
CA PHE A 420 16.59 4.88 1.04
C PHE A 420 17.82 4.49 1.88
N GLU A 421 17.89 3.26 2.40
CA GLU A 421 19.03 2.75 3.18
C GLU A 421 19.88 1.74 2.39
N VAL A 422 19.41 1.29 1.22
CA VAL A 422 20.04 0.18 0.47
C VAL A 422 21.41 0.53 -0.13
N ILE A 423 21.73 1.81 -0.34
CA ILE A 423 22.94 2.26 -1.06
C ILE A 423 24.24 2.03 -0.27
N GLU A 424 24.17 1.79 1.04
CA GLU A 424 25.35 1.64 1.91
C GLU A 424 26.32 0.51 1.50
N ASN A 425 25.90 -0.43 0.64
CA ASN A 425 26.71 -1.60 0.29
C ASN A 425 27.47 -1.50 -1.04
N LYS A 426 27.34 -0.40 -1.81
CA LYS A 426 28.06 -0.23 -3.09
C LYS A 426 29.01 0.97 -3.05
N THR A 427 30.28 0.66 -2.71
CA THR A 427 31.52 1.39 -3.01
C THR A 427 31.66 2.82 -2.47
N PHE A 428 32.85 3.07 -1.91
CA PHE A 428 33.35 4.28 -1.24
C PHE A 428 33.46 5.56 -2.09
N ASP A 429 32.63 5.77 -3.11
CA ASP A 429 32.53 7.05 -3.82
C ASP A 429 31.16 7.68 -3.51
N SER A 430 31.19 8.66 -2.60
CA SER A 430 30.07 9.42 -2.05
C SER A 430 29.37 10.29 -3.10
N VAL A 431 28.75 9.69 -4.11
CA VAL A 431 27.77 10.41 -4.93
C VAL A 431 26.49 10.48 -4.11
N SER A 432 26.16 11.69 -3.67
CA SER A 432 24.87 12.02 -3.05
C SER A 432 23.74 11.47 -3.91
N ASN A 433 23.11 10.39 -3.46
CA ASN A 433 22.00 9.78 -4.20
C ASN A 433 20.74 10.62 -3.95
N SER A 434 20.32 11.37 -4.97
CA SER A 434 19.19 12.29 -4.85
C SER A 434 17.89 11.55 -4.51
N CYS A 435 17.69 10.34 -5.04
CA CYS A 435 16.52 9.53 -4.74
C CYS A 435 16.49 9.11 -3.27
N SER A 436 17.63 8.69 -2.72
CA SER A 436 17.81 8.37 -1.31
C SER A 436 17.49 9.56 -0.41
N ASN A 437 18.03 10.73 -0.75
CA ASN A 437 17.83 11.94 0.05
C ASN A 437 16.37 12.41 0.02
N LEU A 438 15.70 12.30 -1.14
CA LEU A 438 14.26 12.55 -1.24
C LEU A 438 13.49 11.65 -0.28
N LEU A 439 13.67 10.33 -0.39
CA LEU A 439 12.93 9.37 0.43
C LEU A 439 13.25 9.51 1.92
N GLY A 440 14.50 9.84 2.27
CA GLY A 440 14.89 10.22 3.63
C GLY A 440 14.19 11.48 4.11
N SER A 441 14.08 12.50 3.26
CA SER A 441 13.32 13.73 3.58
C SER A 441 11.82 13.48 3.71
N ILE A 442 11.27 12.53 2.94
CA ILE A 442 9.88 12.08 3.10
C ILE A 442 9.73 11.36 4.44
N SER A 443 10.70 10.52 4.83
CA SER A 443 10.72 9.90 6.15
C SER A 443 10.72 10.94 7.29
N GLU A 444 11.47 12.04 7.14
CA GLU A 444 11.43 13.16 8.09
C GLU A 444 10.05 13.81 8.20
N LEU A 445 9.29 13.92 7.09
CA LEU A 445 7.93 14.43 7.14
C LEU A 445 7.01 13.53 7.96
N PHE A 446 7.11 12.20 7.81
CA PHE A 446 6.30 11.27 8.61
C PHE A 446 6.65 11.35 10.11
N ILE A 447 7.95 11.35 10.44
CA ILE A 447 8.42 11.52 11.83
C ILE A 447 7.98 12.87 12.40
N GLY A 448 7.93 13.91 11.57
CA GLY A 448 7.50 15.25 11.98
C GLY A 448 6.07 15.31 12.49
N ILE A 449 5.15 14.46 12.01
CA ILE A 449 3.76 14.44 12.50
C ILE A 449 3.72 13.95 13.96
N GLU A 450 4.59 13.02 14.32
CA GLU A 450 4.66 12.43 15.66
C GLU A 450 5.43 13.33 16.66
N SER A 451 5.89 14.50 16.23
CA SER A 451 6.65 15.43 17.07
C SER A 451 5.76 16.31 17.96
N ASP A 452 6.36 16.93 18.98
CA ASP A 452 5.65 17.86 19.88
C ASP A 452 5.12 19.12 19.14
N ASP A 453 5.70 19.48 17.98
CA ASP A 453 5.32 20.64 17.18
C ASP A 453 5.34 20.31 15.66
N PRO A 454 4.29 19.63 15.17
CA PRO A 454 4.23 19.17 13.79
C PRO A 454 3.97 20.33 12.81
N GLU A 455 3.43 21.47 13.26
CA GLU A 455 3.14 22.61 12.38
C GLU A 455 4.43 23.35 11.96
N SER A 456 5.41 23.45 12.85
CA SER A 456 6.72 23.98 12.48
C SER A 456 7.53 23.01 11.61
N THR A 457 7.33 21.71 11.82
CA THR A 457 8.04 20.65 11.10
C THR A 457 7.46 20.38 9.70
N ILE A 458 6.12 20.38 9.59
CA ILE A 458 5.36 20.09 8.37
C ILE A 458 4.55 21.31 8.02
N ASN A 459 5.22 22.19 7.28
CA ASN A 459 4.59 23.33 6.67
C ASN A 459 4.74 23.25 5.15
N TYR A 460 3.98 24.12 4.50
CA TYR A 460 3.98 24.24 3.06
C TYR A 460 5.39 24.48 2.49
N PHE A 461 6.21 25.28 3.18
CA PHE A 461 7.56 25.60 2.74
C PHE A 461 8.45 24.36 2.65
N LYS A 462 8.44 23.46 3.64
CA LYS A 462 9.22 22.20 3.60
C LYS A 462 8.77 21.31 2.44
N ILE A 463 7.46 21.11 2.27
CA ILE A 463 6.90 20.30 1.16
C ILE A 463 7.33 20.89 -0.19
N ARG A 464 7.25 22.22 -0.34
CA ARG A 464 7.67 22.93 -1.55
C ARG A 464 9.18 22.88 -1.79
N CYS A 465 9.99 22.96 -0.73
CA CYS A 465 11.44 22.78 -0.86
C CYS A 465 11.74 21.40 -1.44
N LEU A 466 11.06 20.33 -1.02
CA LEU A 466 11.23 19.00 -1.61
C LEU A 466 10.86 18.98 -3.09
N GLN A 467 9.72 19.59 -3.47
CA GLN A 467 9.32 19.75 -4.87
C GLN A 467 10.41 20.46 -5.68
N GLN A 468 10.94 21.60 -5.20
CA GLN A 468 11.92 22.39 -5.94
C GLN A 468 13.29 21.71 -6.04
N THR A 469 13.75 21.11 -4.94
CA THR A 469 15.05 20.45 -4.87
C THR A 469 15.09 19.19 -5.75
N TYR A 470 14.02 18.39 -5.74
CA TYR A 470 14.00 17.09 -6.43
C TYR A 470 13.18 17.10 -7.73
N ARG A 471 12.51 18.21 -8.06
CA ARG A 471 11.63 18.38 -9.23
C ARG A 471 10.51 17.34 -9.30
N ILE A 472 9.88 17.07 -8.16
CA ILE A 472 8.78 16.11 -8.03
C ILE A 472 7.49 16.84 -7.73
N ASN A 473 6.37 16.36 -8.27
CA ASN A 473 5.07 16.95 -8.01
C ASN A 473 4.68 16.90 -6.52
N ILE A 474 4.10 17.99 -6.02
CA ILE A 474 3.65 18.10 -4.63
C ILE A 474 2.65 17.00 -4.24
N GLU A 475 1.74 16.67 -5.16
CA GLU A 475 0.74 15.61 -4.98
C GLU A 475 1.37 14.23 -4.80
N THR A 476 2.50 13.96 -5.46
CA THR A 476 3.25 12.71 -5.26
C THR A 476 3.79 12.66 -3.85
N ILE A 477 4.41 13.75 -3.37
CA ILE A 477 5.03 13.84 -2.04
C ILE A 477 4.00 13.64 -0.92
N ILE A 478 2.88 14.36 -0.98
CA ILE A 478 1.87 14.34 0.11
C ILE A 478 1.05 13.04 0.15
N ASN A 479 0.99 12.31 -0.97
CA ASN A 479 0.25 11.05 -1.09
C ASN A 479 1.14 9.81 -1.04
N VAL A 480 2.44 9.97 -0.75
CA VAL A 480 3.31 8.82 -0.45
C VAL A 480 2.74 8.03 0.72
N ARG A 481 2.94 6.71 0.66
CA ARG A 481 2.41 5.75 1.61
C ARG A 481 3.53 5.03 2.34
N ASP A 482 3.40 4.87 3.65
CA ASP A 482 4.29 4.02 4.44
C ASP A 482 3.99 2.52 4.24
N ASP A 483 4.68 1.66 4.97
CA ASP A 483 4.57 0.20 4.94
C ASP A 483 3.26 -0.31 5.56
N LEU A 484 2.50 0.55 6.23
CA LEU A 484 1.12 0.31 6.67
C LEU A 484 0.09 0.79 5.63
N GLY A 485 0.54 1.49 4.59
CA GLY A 485 -0.30 2.09 3.56
C GLY A 485 -0.92 3.43 3.96
N ASN A 486 -0.54 3.99 5.10
CA ASN A 486 -0.97 5.29 5.59
C ASN A 486 -0.27 6.42 4.80
N THR A 487 -1.01 7.47 4.53
CA THR A 487 -0.48 8.75 4.02
C THR A 487 -0.31 9.74 5.18
N LEU A 488 0.37 10.88 4.94
CA LEU A 488 0.43 11.97 5.91
C LEU A 488 -0.96 12.43 6.39
N LEU A 489 -1.99 12.33 5.55
CA LEU A 489 -3.36 12.70 5.90
C LEU A 489 -3.98 11.75 6.93
N HIS A 490 -3.61 10.46 6.94
CA HIS A 490 -4.09 9.51 7.96
C HIS A 490 -3.59 9.93 9.34
N TYR A 491 -2.28 10.19 9.45
CA TYR A 491 -1.65 10.64 10.69
C TYR A 491 -2.17 12.01 11.13
N ALA A 492 -2.26 12.98 10.22
CA ALA A 492 -2.79 14.31 10.55
C ALA A 492 -4.25 14.27 11.05
N ALA A 493 -5.06 13.35 10.53
CA ALA A 493 -6.42 13.11 11.01
C ALA A 493 -6.44 12.45 12.40
N ASP A 494 -5.62 11.41 12.62
CA ASP A 494 -5.50 10.66 13.87
C ASP A 494 -5.06 11.54 15.05
N TYR A 495 -4.14 12.47 14.81
CA TYR A 495 -3.66 13.42 15.82
C TYR A 495 -4.43 14.75 15.86
N ALA A 496 -5.52 14.88 15.11
CA ALA A 496 -6.37 16.07 15.06
C ALA A 496 -5.70 17.38 14.58
N TYR A 497 -4.64 17.31 13.77
CA TYR A 497 -3.91 18.49 13.27
C TYR A 497 -4.65 19.18 12.13
N ARG A 498 -5.64 20.01 12.48
CA ARG A 498 -6.57 20.65 11.55
C ARG A 498 -5.89 21.44 10.43
N ASP A 499 -4.87 22.22 10.76
CA ASP A 499 -4.23 23.09 9.78
C ASP A 499 -3.34 22.29 8.82
N ILE A 500 -2.70 21.22 9.29
CA ILE A 500 -2.00 20.24 8.44
C ILE A 500 -3.00 19.51 7.53
N VAL A 501 -4.14 19.05 8.05
CA VAL A 501 -5.21 18.42 7.24
C VAL A 501 -5.67 19.35 6.13
N LYS A 502 -5.99 20.61 6.45
CA LYS A 502 -6.39 21.61 5.46
C LYS A 502 -5.28 21.85 4.44
N LEU A 503 -4.03 21.97 4.89
CA LEU A 503 -2.87 22.17 4.01
C LEU A 503 -2.72 21.01 3.03
N LEU A 504 -2.78 19.76 3.50
CA LEU A 504 -2.67 18.57 2.66
C LEU A 504 -3.81 18.50 1.64
N LEU A 505 -5.06 18.70 2.08
CA LEU A 505 -6.25 18.71 1.20
C LEU A 505 -6.15 19.79 0.12
N GLN A 506 -5.75 21.01 0.47
CA GLN A 506 -5.57 22.13 -0.46
C GLN A 506 -4.60 21.84 -1.60
N HIS A 507 -3.61 20.97 -1.37
CA HIS A 507 -2.54 20.65 -2.31
C HIS A 507 -2.70 19.28 -2.98
N GLY A 508 -3.88 18.66 -2.86
CA GLY A 508 -4.22 17.44 -3.59
C GLY A 508 -4.01 16.15 -2.82
N ALA A 509 -4.11 16.18 -1.49
CA ALA A 509 -4.16 14.95 -0.73
C ALA A 509 -5.42 14.14 -1.07
N ILE A 510 -5.24 12.82 -1.11
CA ILE A 510 -6.30 11.88 -1.40
C ILE A 510 -7.07 11.56 -0.13
N PHE A 511 -8.31 12.04 -0.05
CA PHE A 511 -9.05 12.07 1.22
C PHE A 511 -9.65 10.71 1.63
N ASN A 512 -9.97 9.86 0.66
CA ASN A 512 -10.61 8.56 0.86
C ASN A 512 -9.66 7.38 0.60
N ARG A 513 -8.34 7.64 0.47
CA ARG A 513 -7.35 6.58 0.24
C ARG A 513 -7.34 5.64 1.43
N LYS A 514 -7.54 4.36 1.18
CA LYS A 514 -7.46 3.33 2.21
C LYS A 514 -6.01 2.90 2.48
N ASN A 515 -5.66 2.70 3.75
CA ASN A 515 -4.43 2.01 4.13
C ASN A 515 -4.54 0.48 3.97
N LYS A 516 -3.52 -0.29 4.37
CA LYS A 516 -3.57 -1.78 4.32
C LYS A 516 -4.66 -2.39 5.20
N PHE A 517 -5.23 -1.61 6.11
CA PHE A 517 -6.31 -2.00 7.01
C PHE A 517 -7.69 -1.58 6.48
N GLU A 518 -7.77 -1.10 5.24
CA GLU A 518 -8.98 -0.55 4.61
C GLU A 518 -9.61 0.66 5.32
N TYR A 519 -8.82 1.34 6.15
CA TYR A 519 -9.27 2.56 6.82
C TYR A 519 -8.81 3.77 6.01
N PRO A 520 -9.76 4.59 5.49
CA PRO A 520 -9.44 5.93 5.02
C PRO A 520 -9.17 6.89 6.18
N PRO A 521 -8.55 8.07 5.93
CA PRO A 521 -8.26 9.07 6.96
C PRO A 521 -9.44 9.45 7.86
N ILE A 522 -10.67 9.49 7.31
CA ILE A 522 -11.88 9.83 8.08
C ILE A 522 -12.14 8.86 9.25
N ASN A 523 -11.68 7.61 9.18
CA ASN A 523 -11.84 6.63 10.26
C ASN A 523 -11.00 6.93 11.50
N PHE A 524 -9.97 7.77 11.36
CA PHE A 524 -9.10 8.22 12.45
C PHE A 524 -9.46 9.63 12.93
N ALA A 525 -10.34 10.33 12.22
CA ALA A 525 -10.63 11.73 12.44
C ALA A 525 -11.51 11.98 13.69
N PHE A 526 -11.18 13.03 14.43
CA PHE A 526 -12.08 13.64 15.42
C PHE A 526 -13.20 14.44 14.75
N GLN A 527 -14.25 14.78 15.50
CA GLN A 527 -15.50 15.38 15.00
C GLN A 527 -15.33 16.46 13.93
N ASP A 528 -14.54 17.50 14.17
CA ASP A 528 -14.41 18.61 13.22
C ASP A 528 -13.73 18.21 11.90
N ILE A 529 -12.75 17.28 11.94
CA ILE A 529 -12.10 16.75 10.73
C ILE A 529 -13.02 15.73 10.07
N TYR A 530 -13.74 14.94 10.85
CA TYR A 530 -14.74 14.01 10.37
C TYR A 530 -15.82 14.75 9.56
N ASP A 531 -16.37 15.83 10.11
CA ASP A 531 -17.40 16.65 9.46
C ASP A 531 -16.87 17.25 8.14
N LEU A 532 -15.61 17.72 8.13
CA LEU A 532 -14.94 18.22 6.92
C LEU A 532 -14.80 17.13 5.86
N LEU A 533 -14.25 15.96 6.22
CA LEU A 533 -14.01 14.86 5.29
C LEU A 533 -15.33 14.25 4.79
N ASN A 534 -16.35 14.17 5.65
CA ASN A 534 -17.69 13.70 5.27
C ASN A 534 -18.34 14.67 4.28
N SER A 535 -18.25 15.97 4.54
CA SER A 535 -18.75 17.00 3.62
C SER A 535 -18.04 16.93 2.26
N ILE A 536 -16.73 16.67 2.24
CA ILE A 536 -15.98 16.45 0.99
C ILE A 536 -16.51 15.21 0.26
N ASN A 537 -16.76 14.12 0.98
CA ASN A 537 -17.32 12.90 0.41
C ASN A 537 -18.68 13.16 -0.26
N GLU A 538 -19.59 13.86 0.43
CA GLU A 538 -20.89 14.23 -0.11
C GLU A 538 -20.79 15.08 -1.39
N ILE A 539 -19.79 15.98 -1.48
CA ILE A 539 -19.56 16.80 -2.68
C ILE A 539 -19.08 15.97 -3.86
N PHE A 540 -18.23 14.96 -3.60
CA PHE A 540 -17.77 14.02 -4.64
C PHE A 540 -18.91 13.14 -5.15
N ASP A 541 -19.82 12.70 -4.28
CA ASP A 541 -20.97 11.88 -4.66
C ASP A 541 -22.06 12.70 -5.37
N HIS A 542 -22.25 13.96 -4.97
CA HIS A 542 -23.29 14.85 -5.50
C HIS A 542 -22.81 16.29 -5.62
N THR A 543 -22.31 16.70 -6.79
CA THR A 543 -21.74 18.05 -6.95
C THR A 543 -22.74 19.20 -6.74
N ASN A 544 -24.04 18.92 -6.76
CA ASN A 544 -25.10 19.89 -6.45
C ASN A 544 -25.12 20.36 -4.98
N CYS A 545 -24.60 19.57 -4.03
CA CYS A 545 -24.59 19.91 -2.60
C CYS A 545 -23.45 20.88 -2.21
N MET A 546 -22.58 21.26 -3.16
CA MET A 546 -21.37 22.06 -2.89
C MET A 546 -21.65 23.39 -2.17
N TYR A 547 -22.85 23.97 -2.35
CA TYR A 547 -23.22 25.23 -1.69
C TYR A 547 -23.88 25.06 -0.32
N SER A 548 -24.35 23.84 0.03
CA SER A 548 -25.01 23.58 1.32
C SER A 548 -24.05 23.17 2.42
N THR A 549 -22.87 22.64 2.09
CA THR A 549 -21.95 22.00 3.04
C THR A 549 -21.06 22.96 3.84
N GLN A 550 -21.15 24.29 3.63
CA GLN A 550 -20.33 25.32 4.30
C GLN A 550 -18.80 25.14 4.18
N VAL A 551 -18.32 24.22 3.34
CA VAL A 551 -16.88 23.97 3.19
C VAL A 551 -16.22 25.07 2.35
N ASP A 552 -15.06 25.55 2.79
CA ASP A 552 -14.30 26.54 2.04
C ASP A 552 -13.79 25.94 0.71
N MET A 553 -14.20 26.56 -0.40
CA MET A 553 -13.77 26.22 -1.76
C MET A 553 -12.26 26.19 -1.93
N LYS A 554 -11.52 27.00 -1.16
CA LYS A 554 -10.05 26.97 -1.16
C LYS A 554 -9.51 25.61 -0.73
N ILE A 555 -10.16 24.95 0.23
CA ILE A 555 -9.77 23.63 0.74
C ILE A 555 -10.01 22.54 -0.30
N ILE A 556 -11.18 22.54 -0.92
CA ILE A 556 -11.67 21.39 -1.69
C ILE A 556 -11.30 21.41 -3.17
N ARG A 557 -10.93 22.58 -3.74
CA ARG A 557 -10.71 22.78 -5.18
C ARG A 557 -9.76 21.77 -5.86
N ASN A 558 -8.78 21.26 -5.11
CA ASN A 558 -7.77 20.33 -5.62
C ASN A 558 -7.76 19.00 -4.86
N VAL A 559 -8.65 18.78 -3.89
CA VAL A 559 -8.75 17.49 -3.19
C VAL A 559 -9.00 16.38 -4.19
N ARG A 560 -8.37 15.23 -3.98
CA ARG A 560 -8.44 14.08 -4.88
C ARG A 560 -9.16 12.92 -4.21
N ASN A 561 -9.91 12.13 -4.99
CA ASN A 561 -10.39 10.82 -4.57
C ASN A 561 -9.33 9.73 -4.85
N ASP A 562 -9.66 8.48 -4.59
CA ASP A 562 -8.81 7.30 -4.73
C ASP A 562 -8.47 6.95 -6.18
N GLU A 563 -9.29 7.40 -7.13
CA GLU A 563 -8.98 7.40 -8.57
C GLU A 563 -8.08 8.58 -8.99
N GLY A 564 -7.71 9.44 -8.05
CA GLY A 564 -6.92 10.65 -8.32
C GLY A 564 -7.75 11.79 -8.92
N MET A 565 -9.06 11.64 -9.13
CA MET A 565 -9.91 12.69 -9.66
C MET A 565 -10.09 13.83 -8.64
N ILE A 566 -9.92 15.07 -9.10
CA ILE A 566 -10.40 16.26 -8.36
C ILE A 566 -11.89 16.51 -8.57
N ILE A 567 -12.52 17.30 -7.71
CA ILE A 567 -13.97 17.64 -7.79
C ILE A 567 -14.36 18.22 -9.16
N LEU A 568 -13.44 18.92 -9.84
CA LEU A 568 -13.69 19.43 -11.19
C LEU A 568 -13.95 18.30 -12.22
N HIS A 569 -13.28 17.14 -12.09
CA HIS A 569 -13.58 15.98 -12.93
C HIS A 569 -15.01 15.50 -12.70
N ALA A 570 -15.42 15.35 -11.43
CA ALA A 570 -16.76 14.92 -11.06
C ALA A 570 -17.83 15.89 -11.61
N ALA A 571 -17.63 17.20 -11.43
CA ALA A 571 -18.57 18.22 -11.92
C ALA A 571 -18.71 18.19 -13.45
N VAL A 572 -17.63 17.95 -14.19
CA VAL A 572 -17.66 17.84 -15.65
C VAL A 572 -18.33 16.54 -16.10
N LYS A 573 -17.99 15.42 -15.45
CA LYS A 573 -18.57 14.09 -15.71
C LYS A 573 -20.08 14.06 -15.49
N GLU A 574 -20.58 14.74 -14.45
CA GLU A 574 -22.01 14.88 -14.16
C GLU A 574 -22.73 15.91 -15.04
N GLY A 575 -21.99 16.76 -15.75
CA GLY A 575 -22.57 17.85 -16.53
C GLY A 575 -23.03 19.06 -15.69
N ASN A 576 -22.49 19.24 -14.48
CA ASN A 576 -22.85 20.34 -13.58
C ASN A 576 -22.08 21.63 -13.93
N LEU A 577 -22.68 22.44 -14.80
CA LEU A 577 -22.10 23.71 -15.26
C LEU A 577 -21.80 24.69 -14.11
N ASN A 578 -22.68 24.79 -13.12
CA ASN A 578 -22.54 25.75 -12.03
C ASN A 578 -21.38 25.38 -11.10
N ALA A 579 -21.31 24.10 -10.69
CA ALA A 579 -20.20 23.59 -9.89
C ALA A 579 -18.86 23.75 -10.63
N MET A 580 -18.82 23.40 -11.93
CA MET A 580 -17.64 23.59 -12.77
C MET A 580 -17.17 25.05 -12.78
N ILE A 581 -18.05 26.02 -13.09
CA ILE A 581 -17.68 27.45 -13.13
C ILE A 581 -17.17 27.90 -11.75
N ALA A 582 -17.84 27.50 -10.67
CA ALA A 582 -17.46 27.89 -9.32
C ALA A 582 -16.08 27.33 -8.92
N LEU A 583 -15.78 26.07 -9.27
CA LEU A 583 -14.48 25.44 -9.03
C LEU A 583 -13.36 26.11 -9.84
N LEU A 584 -13.61 26.43 -11.11
CA LEU A 584 -12.66 27.15 -11.96
C LEU A 584 -12.36 28.56 -11.42
N LYS A 585 -13.39 29.27 -10.93
CA LYS A 585 -13.24 30.56 -10.24
C LYS A 585 -12.50 30.43 -8.90
N ALA A 586 -12.64 29.30 -8.20
CA ALA A 586 -11.88 28.99 -7.00
C ALA A 586 -10.42 28.56 -7.27
N GLY A 587 -10.04 28.42 -8.55
CA GLY A 587 -8.69 28.05 -8.98
C GLY A 587 -8.42 26.54 -9.00
N ALA A 588 -9.45 25.72 -9.17
CA ALA A 588 -9.27 24.29 -9.47
C ALA A 588 -8.42 24.11 -10.74
N SER A 589 -7.51 23.14 -10.72
CA SER A 589 -6.60 22.90 -11.85
C SER A 589 -7.33 22.27 -13.04
N ILE A 590 -7.30 22.95 -14.19
CA ILE A 590 -7.88 22.44 -15.47
C ILE A 590 -7.01 21.32 -16.07
N ASP A 591 -5.74 21.26 -15.71
CA ASP A 591 -4.78 20.28 -16.21
C ASP A 591 -4.46 19.18 -15.17
N ALA A 592 -5.27 19.06 -14.10
CA ALA A 592 -5.10 17.98 -13.14
C ALA A 592 -5.32 16.62 -13.82
N GLU A 593 -4.36 15.71 -13.69
CA GLU A 593 -4.44 14.35 -14.25
C GLU A 593 -4.90 13.36 -13.17
N ASP A 594 -5.79 12.43 -13.52
CA ASP A 594 -6.16 11.28 -12.68
C ASP A 594 -5.11 10.15 -12.78
N ILE A 595 -5.39 8.97 -12.18
CA ILE A 595 -4.47 7.81 -12.25
C ILE A 595 -4.32 7.22 -13.67
N HIS A 596 -5.21 7.59 -14.60
CA HIS A 596 -5.20 7.17 -16.00
C HIS A 596 -4.67 8.28 -16.93
N ASP A 597 -4.11 9.34 -16.36
CA ASP A 597 -3.63 10.54 -17.04
C ASP A 597 -4.72 11.31 -17.82
N ASN A 598 -6.00 11.11 -17.49
CA ASN A 598 -7.11 11.88 -18.05
C ASN A 598 -7.27 13.21 -17.30
N ARG A 599 -7.63 14.25 -18.03
CA ARG A 599 -7.89 15.61 -17.53
C ARG A 599 -9.40 15.87 -17.44
N PRO A 600 -9.85 16.92 -16.73
CA PRO A 600 -11.27 17.29 -16.68
C PRO A 600 -11.88 17.47 -18.08
N LEU A 601 -11.10 17.98 -19.05
CA LEU A 601 -11.56 18.15 -20.43
C LEU A 601 -11.87 16.82 -21.13
N ASP A 602 -11.19 15.73 -20.78
CA ASP A 602 -11.37 14.43 -21.42
C ASP A 602 -12.69 13.76 -20.99
N TYR A 603 -13.21 14.14 -19.81
CA TYR A 603 -14.54 13.75 -19.33
C TYR A 603 -15.68 14.60 -19.91
N ALA A 604 -15.38 15.70 -20.61
CA ALA A 604 -16.39 16.60 -21.14
C ALA A 604 -17.09 15.99 -22.37
N GLN A 605 -18.39 15.72 -22.25
CA GLN A 605 -19.22 15.37 -23.41
C GLN A 605 -19.32 16.56 -24.39
N GLN A 606 -19.61 16.28 -25.67
CA GLN A 606 -19.78 17.35 -26.67
C GLN A 606 -20.88 18.32 -26.22
N GLY A 607 -20.58 19.63 -26.18
CA GLY A 607 -21.56 20.64 -25.75
C GLY A 607 -20.95 21.86 -25.08
N HIS A 608 -21.79 22.58 -24.33
CA HIS A 608 -21.47 23.88 -23.73
C HIS A 608 -20.32 23.82 -22.71
N ILE A 609 -20.29 22.79 -21.86
CA ILE A 609 -19.21 22.56 -20.87
C ILE A 609 -17.84 22.40 -21.56
N LYS A 610 -17.76 21.57 -22.61
CA LYS A 610 -16.53 21.37 -23.38
C LYS A 610 -16.04 22.67 -24.00
N ASN A 611 -16.93 23.45 -24.61
CA ASN A 611 -16.57 24.74 -25.21
C ASN A 611 -16.01 25.72 -24.17
N ILE A 612 -16.61 25.79 -22.98
CA ILE A 612 -16.14 26.65 -21.89
C ILE A 612 -14.77 26.18 -21.38
N LEU A 613 -14.56 24.88 -21.17
CA LEU A 613 -13.28 24.33 -20.73
C LEU A 613 -12.17 24.57 -21.75
N GLU A 614 -12.45 24.33 -23.04
CA GLU A 614 -11.51 24.62 -24.14
C GLU A 614 -11.18 26.12 -24.17
N ALA A 615 -12.18 27.00 -24.11
CA ALA A 615 -11.97 28.43 -24.09
C ALA A 615 -11.18 28.90 -22.85
N SER A 616 -11.43 28.30 -21.68
CA SER A 616 -10.71 28.61 -20.43
C SER A 616 -9.27 28.12 -20.45
N ARG A 617 -9.00 26.96 -21.06
CA ARG A 617 -7.64 26.44 -21.28
C ARG A 617 -6.88 27.29 -22.30
N ASP A 618 -7.52 27.65 -23.40
CA ASP A 618 -6.92 28.49 -24.43
C ASP A 618 -6.68 29.91 -23.90
N LEU A 619 -7.52 30.42 -23.00
CA LEU A 619 -7.28 31.68 -22.30
C LEU A 619 -5.95 31.65 -21.54
N LEU A 620 -5.66 30.59 -20.79
CA LEU A 620 -4.38 30.43 -20.10
C LEU A 620 -3.20 30.40 -21.08
N ARG A 621 -3.35 29.77 -22.25
CA ARG A 621 -2.32 29.75 -23.30
C ARG A 621 -2.08 31.14 -23.90
N GLU A 622 -3.14 31.87 -24.24
CA GLU A 622 -3.04 33.20 -24.84
C GLU A 622 -2.50 34.25 -23.85
N VAL A 623 -2.78 34.09 -22.54
CA VAL A 623 -2.13 34.89 -21.49
C VAL A 623 -0.63 34.62 -21.46
N ARG A 624 -0.17 33.36 -21.58
CA ARG A 624 1.28 33.03 -21.65
C ARG A 624 1.96 33.64 -22.86
N SER A 625 1.26 33.80 -23.98
CA SER A 625 1.79 34.39 -25.20
C SER A 625 1.57 35.91 -25.32
N ASN A 626 1.05 36.57 -24.28
CA ASN A 626 0.76 38.01 -24.24
C ASN A 626 -0.16 38.52 -25.37
N ASN A 627 -1.20 37.76 -25.74
CA ASN A 627 -2.08 38.12 -26.85
C ASN A 627 -3.41 38.73 -26.39
N VAL A 628 -3.40 40.04 -26.12
CA VAL A 628 -4.54 40.79 -25.56
C VAL A 628 -5.83 40.62 -26.37
N ASN A 629 -5.75 40.69 -27.71
CA ASN A 629 -6.92 40.62 -28.59
C ASN A 629 -7.60 39.24 -28.55
N ASN A 630 -6.82 38.17 -28.43
CA ASN A 630 -7.37 36.83 -28.31
C ASN A 630 -7.93 36.57 -26.91
N VAL A 631 -7.29 37.10 -25.86
CA VAL A 631 -7.81 37.09 -24.49
C VAL A 631 -9.20 37.74 -24.44
N GLU A 632 -9.38 38.92 -25.02
CA GLU A 632 -10.70 39.58 -25.09
C GLU A 632 -11.74 38.75 -25.83
N LYS A 633 -11.38 38.15 -26.96
CA LYS A 633 -12.28 37.27 -27.73
C LYS A 633 -12.67 36.01 -26.96
N LEU A 634 -11.75 35.41 -26.20
CA LEU A 634 -12.02 34.20 -25.43
C LEU A 634 -12.92 34.50 -24.23
N ILE A 635 -12.70 35.63 -23.54
CA ILE A 635 -13.60 36.11 -22.49
C ILE A 635 -15.01 36.38 -23.05
N ALA A 636 -15.10 36.95 -24.26
CA ALA A 636 -16.37 37.14 -24.95
C ALA A 636 -17.05 35.81 -25.38
N ARG A 637 -16.30 34.72 -25.47
CA ARG A 637 -16.79 33.34 -25.71
C ARG A 637 -17.04 32.55 -24.43
N GLU A 638 -17.30 33.24 -23.31
CA GLU A 638 -17.61 32.63 -22.01
C GLU A 638 -16.45 31.84 -21.37
N ALA A 639 -15.20 32.11 -21.74
CA ALA A 639 -14.05 31.56 -21.01
C ALA A 639 -14.11 31.98 -19.53
N VAL A 640 -13.96 31.01 -18.63
CA VAL A 640 -13.93 31.28 -17.19
C VAL A 640 -12.55 31.81 -16.84
N VAL A 641 -12.51 33.05 -16.34
CA VAL A 641 -11.28 33.67 -15.87
C VAL A 641 -10.92 33.09 -14.50
N SER A 642 -9.91 32.22 -14.47
CA SER A 642 -9.39 31.67 -13.22
C SER A 642 -8.41 32.64 -12.53
N PRO A 643 -8.26 32.56 -11.20
CA PRO A 643 -7.24 33.33 -10.48
C PRO A 643 -5.81 33.08 -11.01
N SER A 644 -5.54 31.87 -11.47
CA SER A 644 -4.27 31.48 -12.09
C SER A 644 -3.96 32.30 -13.34
N ALA A 645 -4.95 32.64 -14.17
CA ALA A 645 -4.76 33.50 -15.34
C ALA A 645 -4.34 34.93 -14.93
N LEU A 646 -4.96 35.48 -13.88
CA LEU A 646 -4.61 36.79 -13.35
C LEU A 646 -3.19 36.80 -12.78
N LEU A 647 -2.85 35.83 -11.92
CA LEU A 647 -1.52 35.72 -11.32
C LEU A 647 -0.42 35.56 -12.36
N LEU A 648 -0.68 34.77 -13.41
CA LEU A 648 0.24 34.59 -14.52
C LEU A 648 0.49 35.91 -15.27
N ALA A 649 -0.57 36.65 -15.59
CA ALA A 649 -0.45 37.96 -16.24
C ALA A 649 0.32 38.97 -15.35
N VAL A 650 0.09 38.94 -14.04
CA VAL A 650 0.79 39.77 -13.06
C VAL A 650 2.27 39.42 -12.99
N LYS A 651 2.61 38.13 -12.89
CA LYS A 651 4.00 37.63 -12.81
C LYS A 651 4.83 38.08 -14.02
N HIS A 652 4.25 38.02 -15.22
CA HIS A 652 4.92 38.41 -16.46
C HIS A 652 4.83 39.91 -16.80
N GLY A 653 4.11 40.71 -16.01
CA GLY A 653 4.04 42.15 -16.22
C GLY A 653 3.06 42.60 -17.32
N TYR A 654 2.09 41.76 -17.70
CA TYR A 654 1.16 42.04 -18.80
C TYR A 654 0.03 42.97 -18.38
N CYS A 655 0.34 44.26 -18.28
CA CYS A 655 -0.55 45.30 -17.73
C CYS A 655 -1.92 45.38 -18.43
N GLU A 656 -1.98 45.32 -19.77
CA GLU A 656 -3.25 45.38 -20.50
C GLU A 656 -4.09 44.11 -20.30
N ILE A 657 -3.46 42.93 -20.27
CA ILE A 657 -4.14 41.68 -19.94
C ILE A 657 -4.72 41.73 -18.53
N VAL A 658 -3.94 42.21 -17.54
CA VAL A 658 -4.42 42.37 -16.16
C VAL A 658 -5.67 43.27 -16.11
N LYS A 659 -5.68 44.41 -16.82
CA LYS A 659 -6.86 45.29 -16.89
C LYS A 659 -8.06 44.57 -17.52
N THR A 660 -7.84 43.84 -18.62
CA THR A 660 -8.90 43.10 -19.30
C THR A 660 -9.49 42.00 -18.42
N LEU A 661 -8.65 41.21 -17.75
CA LEU A 661 -9.09 40.18 -16.81
C LEU A 661 -9.86 40.81 -15.64
N LEU A 662 -9.36 41.90 -15.05
CA LEU A 662 -10.05 42.57 -13.93
C LEU A 662 -11.43 43.14 -14.32
N LYS A 663 -11.60 43.64 -15.56
CA LYS A 663 -12.89 44.12 -16.07
C LYS A 663 -13.95 43.02 -16.21
N SER A 664 -13.54 41.76 -16.34
CA SER A 664 -14.45 40.63 -16.53
C SER A 664 -15.17 40.22 -15.22
N PHE A 665 -14.65 40.61 -14.05
CA PHE A 665 -15.26 40.30 -12.75
C PHE A 665 -16.39 41.28 -12.45
N LYS A 666 -17.62 40.77 -12.36
CA LYS A 666 -18.84 41.60 -12.28
C LYS A 666 -19.29 41.94 -10.85
N VAL A 667 -18.64 41.39 -9.82
CA VAL A 667 -19.06 41.57 -8.40
C VAL A 667 -17.85 41.92 -7.52
N ASN A 668 -17.99 42.91 -6.63
CA ASN A 668 -16.96 43.29 -5.65
C ASN A 668 -16.46 42.10 -4.80
N VAL A 669 -17.33 41.14 -4.50
CA VAL A 669 -17.02 39.92 -3.75
C VAL A 669 -16.09 38.98 -4.52
N GLU A 670 -16.31 38.79 -5.83
CA GLU A 670 -15.42 37.97 -6.69
C GLU A 670 -14.03 38.60 -6.80
N LEU A 671 -13.98 39.92 -6.97
CA LEU A 671 -12.72 40.68 -7.00
C LEU A 671 -11.93 40.54 -5.71
N GLU A 672 -12.59 40.62 -4.55
CA GLU A 672 -11.91 40.49 -3.26
C GLU A 672 -11.34 39.08 -3.05
N TYR A 673 -12.09 38.03 -3.39
CA TYR A 673 -11.61 36.65 -3.33
C TYR A 673 -10.39 36.44 -4.25
N ILE A 674 -10.46 36.92 -5.49
CA ILE A 674 -9.40 36.74 -6.49
C ILE A 674 -8.15 37.54 -6.15
N LEU A 675 -8.28 38.72 -5.55
CA LEU A 675 -7.14 39.52 -5.10
C LEU A 675 -6.48 38.94 -3.84
N LYS A 676 -7.25 38.24 -2.99
CA LYS A 676 -6.74 37.46 -1.85
C LYS A 676 -6.28 36.06 -2.25
N TYR A 677 -6.58 35.62 -3.47
CA TYR A 677 -6.08 34.36 -3.99
C TYR A 677 -4.56 34.39 -3.94
N MET A 678 -4.01 33.36 -3.34
CA MET A 678 -2.58 33.15 -3.28
C MET A 678 -2.24 32.06 -4.29
N ASP A 679 -1.19 32.31 -5.07
CA ASP A 679 -0.59 31.28 -5.89
C ASP A 679 -0.09 30.11 -5.02
N GLU A 680 0.45 29.09 -5.67
CA GLU A 680 1.04 27.97 -4.96
C GLU A 680 2.10 28.45 -3.96
N ASP A 681 2.75 29.59 -4.15
CA ASP A 681 3.82 30.06 -3.27
C ASP A 681 3.33 30.84 -2.04
N GLY A 682 2.00 30.95 -1.85
CA GLY A 682 1.42 31.82 -0.85
C GLY A 682 1.50 33.30 -1.23
N ASN A 683 1.86 33.63 -2.47
CA ASN A 683 1.93 34.99 -2.96
C ASN A 683 0.61 35.39 -3.60
N SER A 684 -0.01 36.44 -3.05
CA SER A 684 -1.09 37.10 -3.78
C SER A 684 -0.56 37.82 -5.03
N GLY A 685 -1.46 38.23 -5.92
CA GLY A 685 -1.09 39.04 -7.08
C GLY A 685 -0.30 40.30 -6.70
N LEU A 686 -0.60 40.91 -5.54
CA LEU A 686 0.15 42.07 -5.07
C LEU A 686 1.59 41.72 -4.69
N HIS A 687 1.81 40.59 -4.00
CA HIS A 687 3.15 40.10 -3.69
C HIS A 687 3.95 39.85 -4.96
N LEU A 688 3.36 39.16 -5.96
CA LEU A 688 4.02 38.88 -7.24
C LEU A 688 4.36 40.16 -8.01
N ALA A 689 3.44 41.13 -8.06
CA ALA A 689 3.67 42.40 -8.72
C ALA A 689 4.84 43.17 -8.10
N LEU A 690 4.91 43.22 -6.75
CA LEU A 690 5.99 43.89 -6.04
C LEU A 690 7.32 43.15 -6.16
N ALA A 691 7.32 41.83 -6.03
CA ALA A 691 8.52 41.00 -6.12
C ALA A 691 9.21 41.10 -7.48
N HIS A 692 8.44 41.26 -8.57
CA HIS A 692 8.96 41.37 -9.92
C HIS A 692 9.12 42.83 -10.41
N GLY A 693 8.87 43.82 -9.55
CA GLY A 693 9.03 45.25 -9.89
C GLY A 693 7.93 45.84 -10.78
N HIS A 694 6.77 45.19 -10.89
CA HIS A 694 5.63 45.62 -11.71
C HIS A 694 4.75 46.65 -10.98
N TYR A 695 5.31 47.82 -10.67
CA TYR A 695 4.65 48.84 -9.85
C TYR A 695 3.31 49.35 -10.41
N GLU A 696 3.17 49.46 -11.74
CA GLU A 696 1.91 49.86 -12.36
C GLU A 696 0.81 48.82 -12.16
N ILE A 697 1.15 47.53 -12.21
CA ILE A 697 0.21 46.46 -11.90
C ILE A 697 -0.16 46.47 -10.40
N ALA A 698 0.81 46.69 -9.51
CA ALA A 698 0.53 46.84 -8.08
C ALA A 698 -0.45 47.99 -7.80
N LYS A 699 -0.30 49.15 -8.48
CA LYS A 699 -1.25 50.26 -8.40
C LYS A 699 -2.64 49.87 -8.91
N ILE A 700 -2.73 49.17 -10.03
CA ILE A 700 -4.01 48.69 -10.60
C ILE A 700 -4.71 47.76 -9.62
N LEU A 701 -3.99 46.77 -9.08
CA LEU A 701 -4.52 45.82 -8.11
C LEU A 701 -4.99 46.54 -6.84
N LEU A 702 -4.18 47.42 -6.26
CA LEU A 702 -4.58 48.24 -5.10
C LEU A 702 -5.82 49.08 -5.39
N ALA A 703 -5.87 49.76 -6.54
CA ALA A 703 -7.01 50.58 -6.95
C ALA A 703 -8.30 49.76 -7.16
N SER A 704 -8.18 48.46 -7.44
CA SER A 704 -9.32 47.54 -7.58
C SER A 704 -9.82 46.95 -6.26
N THR A 705 -9.07 47.08 -5.16
CA THR A 705 -9.52 46.65 -3.82
C THR A 705 -10.51 47.63 -3.19
N ILE A 706 -11.30 47.14 -2.22
CA ILE A 706 -12.17 47.98 -1.37
C ILE A 706 -11.38 49.12 -0.71
N MET A 707 -10.15 48.85 -0.27
CA MET A 707 -9.27 49.86 0.34
C MET A 707 -8.86 50.94 -0.69
N GLY A 708 -8.61 50.56 -1.94
CA GLY A 708 -8.37 51.50 -3.04
C GLY A 708 -9.59 52.33 -3.44
N GLN A 709 -10.78 51.73 -3.43
CA GLN A 709 -12.04 52.45 -3.65
C GLN A 709 -12.33 53.43 -2.52
N ALA A 710 -12.11 53.03 -1.26
CA ALA A 710 -12.23 53.90 -0.08
C ALA A 710 -11.23 55.06 -0.12
N LEU A 711 -9.97 54.82 -0.52
CA LEU A 711 -8.96 55.86 -0.72
C LEU A 711 -9.31 56.83 -1.85
N LYS A 712 -9.95 56.36 -2.93
CA LYS A 712 -10.46 57.23 -4.00
C LYS A 712 -11.61 58.12 -3.52
N LEU A 713 -12.55 57.55 -2.75
CA LEU A 713 -13.65 58.30 -2.16
C LEU A 713 -13.14 59.34 -1.14
N LEU A 714 -12.18 58.97 -0.28
CA LEU A 714 -11.54 59.87 0.68
C LEU A 714 -10.70 60.99 0.03
N ARG A 715 -10.20 60.80 -1.20
CA ARG A 715 -9.54 61.87 -1.97
C ARG A 715 -10.51 62.74 -2.76
N ALA A 716 -11.73 62.25 -2.99
CA ALA A 716 -12.78 62.96 -3.71
C ALA A 716 -13.65 63.81 -2.76
N CYS A 717 -13.81 63.37 -1.51
CA CYS A 717 -14.21 64.20 -0.37
C CYS A 717 -13.08 65.14 0.01
#